data_AF-A0A507AKU4-F1
#
_entry.id   AF-A0A507AKU4-F1
#
_cell.length_a   1.000
_cell.length_b   1.000
_cell.length_c   1.000
_cell.angle_alpha   90.00
_cell.angle_beta   90.00
_cell.angle_gamma   90.00
#
_symmetry.space_group_name_H-M   'P 1'
#
loop_
_entity.id
_entity.type
_entity.pdbx_description
1 polymer ?
#
loop_
_entity_poly.entity_id
_entity_poly.type
_entity_poly.pdbx_seq_one_letter_code
_entity_poly.pdbx_strand_id
1 'polypeptide(L)'
;MSNAIPSLVDSEESMLSEGSTAPTTPDGSLSFSPVLRPMRNHMDGLVEDLAGLTGKVGLVGSSRLALPQGAASIPQRVRNICCVGAGYVGGPTASVIAFHNPHIKVSVVDRDATRIRRWNSPHPPIYEPGLGHIVRIARDGSRQSAFLNEPIRSTASDAPSCTSSTSSSECGSFCAEHAGGVGGVGGCGGLTAIPARQANLHFTTEVAERIAEADLVLIAVNTPTKYRGAGAGRATDMTSFEAVTAVVAQHARPGAIIVEKSTVPCRTAQLVQETVSLSTNKRKKHIDNDMIEVVTLTLPKKMAIHRPGVHFEILSNPEFLAAGTAVNDLLYPDRVLIGSSATPSGHRAAEALALVYAAWVPRKRIVTTNAWSSELAKLVANSMLAQRVSSINSIAAICERTGADVGEVSAAIGRDPRIGGRFLQAGIGFGGSCFKKDVLSLTYLAESLGLPEVAEYWAQVVKMNEYARDRFSRRVLRCLNNTLVGKKLTVLGYAFKKNTSDTRESPALEIIRTLVEEGPREIAVFDPCCNPIVVREEIGRALRRGGGSGDDDDAALVRVYDSPYEACADSDAILIATEFDEFRTAQQKPAAVAAATADAAAHQAEVDPRPFERLEPTELDLLRLHKFLEQPDPSPSPSTDADAQDPLRRLVPEPACAADCPDCRAERGGQASLHEAYRARERLDWARIAYRMRKPRWVFDGRNVVDPAVLGRLGMRVESVGRQGLMS
;
A
#
# COMPACT_ATOMS: atom_id res chain seq x y z
N MET A 1 54.57 -8.94 46.01
CA MET A 1 55.30 -7.75 46.48
C MET A 1 54.87 -6.56 45.65
N SER A 2 54.60 -5.45 46.34
CA SER A 2 54.49 -4.06 45.87
C SER A 2 53.38 -3.66 44.88
N ASN A 3 52.40 -2.93 45.45
CA ASN A 3 51.40 -2.06 44.83
C ASN A 3 52.00 -0.94 43.95
N ALA A 4 51.27 -0.55 42.91
CA ALA A 4 51.09 0.87 42.54
C ALA A 4 49.85 1.06 41.63
N ILE A 5 48.85 1.79 42.15
CA ILE A 5 47.82 2.57 41.44
C ILE A 5 48.43 4.00 41.37
N PRO A 6 48.37 4.79 40.27
CA PRO A 6 47.11 5.41 39.83
C PRO A 6 46.96 5.84 38.35
N SER A 7 45.69 6.02 37.98
CA SER A 7 45.08 7.25 37.42
C SER A 7 44.21 7.04 36.19
N LEU A 8 42.95 7.44 36.37
CA LEU A 8 41.91 7.66 35.37
C LEU A 8 42.28 8.86 34.50
N VAL A 9 42.18 8.69 33.18
CA VAL A 9 41.86 9.78 32.26
C VAL A 9 40.94 9.21 31.18
N ASP A 10 39.72 9.75 31.13
CA ASP A 10 38.70 9.47 30.14
C ASP A 10 39.21 9.72 28.71
N SER A 11 38.89 8.79 27.81
CA SER A 11 38.81 9.06 26.37
C SER A 11 37.61 8.28 25.82
N GLU A 12 36.42 8.88 25.99
CA GLU A 12 35.22 8.56 25.23
C GLU A 12 35.46 8.94 23.76
N GLU A 13 35.76 7.95 22.90
CA GLU A 13 35.50 8.03 21.46
C GLU A 13 35.68 6.65 20.82
N SER A 14 34.68 5.79 20.95
CA SER A 14 34.53 4.56 20.16
C SER A 14 33.16 3.97 20.44
N MET A 15 32.51 3.39 19.43
CA MET A 15 31.17 2.74 19.43
C MET A 15 30.02 3.59 18.86
N LEU A 16 30.14 3.95 17.58
CA LEU A 16 29.01 4.17 16.68
C LEU A 16 29.18 3.30 15.44
N SER A 17 28.34 2.27 15.31
CA SER A 17 27.71 1.79 14.06
C SER A 17 27.49 0.27 14.07
N GLU A 18 26.27 -0.16 14.41
CA GLU A 18 25.82 -1.52 14.12
C GLU A 18 24.35 -1.56 13.69
N GLY A 19 24.11 -2.25 12.56
CA GLY A 19 22.92 -3.07 12.34
C GLY A 19 21.63 -2.40 11.90
N SER A 20 21.60 -1.76 10.73
CA SER A 20 20.36 -1.26 10.10
C SER A 20 19.74 -2.33 9.18
N THR A 21 18.48 -2.70 9.46
CA THR A 21 17.60 -3.40 8.52
C THR A 21 17.12 -2.40 7.46
N ALA A 22 17.01 -2.86 6.20
CA ALA A 22 16.73 -2.00 5.05
C ALA A 22 15.45 -1.15 5.26
N PRO A 23 15.48 0.18 5.04
CA PRO A 23 14.32 1.03 5.27
C PRO A 23 13.33 0.94 4.11
N THR A 24 12.11 1.44 4.32
CA THR A 24 11.12 1.78 3.25
C THR A 24 11.59 2.91 2.31
N THR A 25 12.91 3.17 2.26
CA THR A 25 13.64 4.22 1.54
C THR A 25 15.13 3.80 1.49
N PRO A 26 15.90 3.99 0.40
CA PRO A 26 17.37 3.87 0.46
C PRO A 26 17.99 4.95 1.38
N ASP A 27 19.13 4.64 1.99
CA ASP A 27 19.76 5.31 3.14
C ASP A 27 20.00 6.84 3.06
N GLY A 28 19.95 7.48 4.24
CA GLY A 28 20.74 8.68 4.54
C GLY A 28 20.06 9.78 5.38
N SER A 29 19.95 9.62 6.71
CA SER A 29 20.20 10.68 7.73
C SER A 29 19.62 10.29 9.10
N LEU A 30 20.53 10.09 10.08
CA LEU A 30 20.23 10.16 11.51
C LEU A 30 19.86 11.62 11.86
N SER A 31 18.59 12.00 11.90
CA SER A 31 18.20 13.36 12.31
C SER A 31 17.02 13.46 13.28
N PHE A 32 16.66 12.37 13.94
CA PHE A 32 15.83 12.42 15.14
C PHE A 32 16.61 11.91 16.35
N SER A 33 17.56 12.71 16.82
CA SER A 33 18.04 12.64 18.20
C SER A 33 18.14 14.06 18.75
N PRO A 34 17.49 14.40 19.88
CA PRO A 34 17.84 15.61 20.60
C PRO A 34 19.21 15.38 21.24
N VAL A 35 20.23 16.14 20.78
CA VAL A 35 21.47 16.30 21.54
C VAL A 35 21.12 17.02 22.83
N LEU A 36 20.88 16.26 23.91
CA LEU A 36 20.87 16.80 25.26
C LEU A 36 22.31 17.17 25.63
N ARG A 37 22.70 18.42 25.41
CA ARG A 37 23.85 18.99 26.13
C ARG A 37 23.40 19.33 27.55
N PRO A 38 24.10 18.87 28.59
CA PRO A 38 23.86 19.33 29.95
C PRO A 38 24.41 20.77 30.06
N MET A 39 23.53 21.78 30.03
CA MET A 39 23.89 23.10 30.55
C MET A 39 23.83 23.04 32.07
N ARG A 40 25.00 22.84 32.67
CA ARG A 40 25.25 23.11 34.08
C ARG A 40 25.78 24.52 34.21
N ASN A 41 25.23 25.26 35.17
CA ASN A 41 25.69 26.53 35.74
C ASN A 41 25.34 27.81 34.95
N HIS A 42 24.25 28.46 35.35
CA HIS A 42 24.26 29.83 35.87
C HIS A 42 22.89 30.12 36.49
N MET A 43 22.79 29.89 37.79
CA MET A 43 21.66 30.33 38.61
C MET A 43 22.26 31.01 39.84
N ASP A 44 22.55 32.30 39.69
CA ASP A 44 22.70 33.25 40.77
C ASP A 44 22.09 34.57 40.27
N GLY A 45 21.03 35.02 40.94
CA GLY A 45 20.46 36.34 40.71
C GLY A 45 18.93 36.37 40.73
N LEU A 46 18.42 36.87 41.86
CA LEU A 46 17.11 37.53 42.03
C LEU A 46 15.92 36.63 42.37
N VAL A 47 15.98 36.13 43.61
CA VAL A 47 14.83 36.11 44.51
C VAL A 47 14.75 37.49 45.15
N GLU A 48 13.81 38.34 44.70
CA GLU A 48 13.19 39.42 45.48
C GLU A 48 12.14 40.10 44.59
N ASP A 49 10.86 39.84 44.89
CA ASP A 49 9.69 40.72 44.70
C ASP A 49 8.41 39.89 44.53
N LEU A 50 7.96 39.28 45.63
CA LEU A 50 6.57 38.83 45.78
C LEU A 50 6.22 38.68 47.27
N ALA A 51 6.31 39.79 47.99
CA ALA A 51 5.76 39.94 49.32
C ALA A 51 5.25 41.38 49.49
N GLY A 52 4.16 41.71 48.80
CA GLY A 52 3.50 43.00 48.95
C GLY A 52 2.07 42.93 48.45
N LEU A 53 1.13 43.22 49.35
CA LEU A 53 -0.29 43.51 49.11
C LEU A 53 -1.26 42.32 49.20
N THR A 54 -1.33 41.76 50.41
CA THR A 54 -2.60 41.34 51.01
C THR A 54 -3.43 42.60 51.33
N GLY A 55 -4.62 42.75 50.74
CA GLY A 55 -5.49 43.87 51.06
C GLY A 55 -6.85 43.92 50.36
N LYS A 56 -7.89 43.63 51.15
CA LYS A 56 -9.31 44.02 51.02
C LYS A 56 -10.21 43.22 50.06
N VAL A 57 -11.02 42.39 50.73
CA VAL A 57 -12.33 41.87 50.31
C VAL A 57 -13.28 43.04 50.02
N GLY A 58 -13.88 43.04 48.82
CA GLY A 58 -15.00 43.89 48.43
C GLY A 58 -16.02 43.07 47.64
N LEU A 59 -17.19 42.87 48.24
CA LEU A 59 -18.39 42.30 47.61
C LEU A 59 -18.95 43.28 46.58
N VAL A 60 -18.89 42.96 45.28
CA VAL A 60 -19.71 43.62 44.25
C VAL A 60 -20.12 42.62 43.16
N GLY A 61 -21.44 42.39 43.08
CA GLY A 61 -22.24 42.29 41.85
C GLY A 61 -21.93 41.18 40.83
N SER A 62 -22.87 40.24 40.69
CA SER A 62 -23.02 39.35 39.54
C SER A 62 -22.95 40.11 38.21
N SER A 63 -21.81 40.03 37.54
CA SER A 63 -21.65 40.29 36.12
C SER A 63 -21.31 38.97 35.44
N ARG A 64 -22.10 38.58 34.45
CA ARG A 64 -21.87 37.41 33.61
C ARG A 64 -20.48 37.52 32.99
N LEU A 65 -19.52 36.73 33.49
CA LEU A 65 -18.27 36.47 32.79
C LEU A 65 -18.62 35.86 31.43
N ALA A 66 -18.50 36.68 30.38
CA ALA A 66 -18.57 36.22 29.01
C ALA A 66 -17.45 35.19 28.79
N LEU A 67 -17.84 33.98 28.39
CA LEU A 67 -16.91 32.98 27.85
C LEU A 67 -16.10 33.62 26.71
N PRO A 68 -14.79 33.34 26.59
CA PRO A 68 -13.98 33.87 25.50
C PRO A 68 -14.61 33.47 24.15
N GLN A 69 -15.06 34.46 23.39
CA GLN A 69 -15.44 34.28 21.99
C GLN A 69 -14.15 34.06 21.19
N GLY A 70 -13.93 32.83 20.73
CA GLY A 70 -12.76 32.52 19.91
C GLY A 70 -12.52 31.05 19.57
N ALA A 71 -13.53 30.17 19.62
CA ALA A 71 -13.37 28.81 19.08
C ALA A 71 -13.52 28.88 17.55
N ALA A 72 -12.41 28.84 16.81
CA ALA A 72 -12.41 28.76 15.35
C ALA A 72 -13.32 27.61 14.89
N SER A 73 -14.31 27.91 14.05
CA SER A 73 -15.27 26.93 13.55
C SER A 73 -14.61 25.96 12.59
N ILE A 74 -14.91 24.66 12.73
CA ILE A 74 -14.50 23.62 11.76
C ILE A 74 -14.97 24.04 10.36
N PRO A 75 -14.11 23.95 9.33
CA PRO A 75 -14.47 24.35 7.97
C PRO A 75 -15.66 23.53 7.47
N GLN A 76 -16.70 24.22 6.98
CA GLN A 76 -17.88 23.56 6.38
C GLN A 76 -17.56 22.89 5.03
N ARG A 77 -16.47 23.30 4.37
CA ARG A 77 -16.03 22.75 3.08
C ARG A 77 -14.50 22.70 3.04
N VAL A 78 -13.94 21.54 2.77
CA VAL A 78 -12.49 21.33 2.59
C VAL A 78 -12.09 21.83 1.20
N ARG A 79 -11.09 22.72 1.13
CA ARG A 79 -10.53 23.28 -0.12
C ARG A 79 -9.05 23.00 -0.27
N ASN A 80 -8.32 22.86 0.83
CA ASN A 80 -6.90 22.62 0.89
C ASN A 80 -6.61 21.41 1.78
N ILE A 81 -5.96 20.39 1.20
CA ILE A 81 -5.50 19.21 1.92
C ILE A 81 -3.97 19.20 1.89
N CYS A 82 -3.34 18.99 3.04
CA CYS A 82 -1.91 18.72 3.13
C CYS A 82 -1.71 17.26 3.58
N CYS A 83 -0.94 16.48 2.83
CA CYS A 83 -0.57 15.11 3.18
C CYS A 83 0.90 15.05 3.56
N VAL A 84 1.20 14.80 4.84
CA VAL A 84 2.56 14.65 5.35
C VAL A 84 2.99 13.20 5.23
N GLY A 85 3.96 12.96 4.35
CA GLY A 85 4.50 11.64 3.98
C GLY A 85 4.18 11.30 2.52
N ALA A 86 5.20 11.27 1.66
CA ALA A 86 5.06 10.98 0.22
C ALA A 86 5.39 9.52 -0.12
N GLY A 87 5.13 8.60 0.82
CA GLY A 87 5.37 7.16 0.65
C GLY A 87 4.21 6.42 -0.03
N TYR A 88 4.22 5.08 0.09
CA TYR A 88 3.24 4.16 -0.52
C TYR A 88 1.79 4.41 -0.12
N VAL A 89 1.54 5.04 1.03
CA VAL A 89 0.19 5.40 1.48
C VAL A 89 -0.16 6.82 1.04
N GLY A 90 0.63 7.80 1.48
CA GLY A 90 0.29 9.22 1.31
C GLY A 90 0.27 9.67 -0.15
N GLY A 91 1.25 9.26 -0.97
CA GLY A 91 1.33 9.65 -2.38
C GLY A 91 0.14 9.16 -3.21
N PRO A 92 -0.12 7.84 -3.29
CA PRO A 92 -1.27 7.31 -4.01
C PRO A 92 -2.61 7.83 -3.50
N THR A 93 -2.82 7.91 -2.17
CA THR A 93 -4.06 8.44 -1.61
C THR A 93 -4.29 9.89 -2.03
N ALA A 94 -3.30 10.76 -1.83
CA ALA A 94 -3.41 12.16 -2.19
C ALA A 94 -3.66 12.35 -3.70
N SER A 95 -3.03 11.51 -4.52
CA SER A 95 -3.24 11.52 -5.97
C SER A 95 -4.68 11.17 -6.35
N VAL A 96 -5.28 10.14 -5.74
CA VAL A 96 -6.68 9.76 -5.98
C VAL A 96 -7.66 10.80 -5.43
N ILE A 97 -7.39 11.37 -4.25
CA ILE A 97 -8.19 12.46 -3.69
C ILE A 97 -8.19 13.66 -4.64
N ALA A 98 -7.01 14.09 -5.10
CA ALA A 98 -6.88 15.19 -6.04
C ALA A 98 -7.62 14.89 -7.34
N PHE A 99 -7.45 13.67 -7.88
CA PHE A 99 -8.09 13.21 -9.11
C PHE A 99 -9.62 13.30 -9.05
N HIS A 100 -10.26 12.87 -7.96
CA HIS A 100 -11.72 12.94 -7.85
C HIS A 100 -12.27 14.28 -7.34
N ASN A 101 -11.42 15.15 -6.80
CA ASN A 101 -11.81 16.45 -6.27
C ASN A 101 -11.05 17.59 -6.96
N PRO A 102 -11.36 17.92 -8.23
CA PRO A 102 -10.63 18.95 -9.00
C PRO A 102 -10.70 20.36 -8.38
N HIS A 103 -11.64 20.58 -7.45
CA HIS A 103 -11.83 21.85 -6.73
C HIS A 103 -11.06 21.92 -5.40
N ILE A 104 -10.36 20.85 -5.00
CA ILE A 104 -9.55 20.78 -3.78
C ILE A 104 -8.07 20.82 -4.19
N LYS A 105 -7.31 21.77 -3.64
CA LYS A 105 -5.85 21.80 -3.73
C LYS A 105 -5.27 20.76 -2.78
N VAL A 106 -4.51 19.81 -3.30
CA VAL A 106 -3.86 18.75 -2.53
C VAL A 106 -2.35 18.92 -2.61
N SER A 107 -1.71 19.15 -1.46
CA SER A 107 -0.25 19.25 -1.35
C SER A 107 0.29 18.05 -0.59
N VAL A 108 1.22 17.32 -1.18
CA VAL A 108 1.95 16.22 -0.53
C VAL A 108 3.33 16.73 -0.14
N VAL A 109 3.70 16.54 1.12
CA VAL A 109 4.97 17.02 1.67
C VAL A 109 5.79 15.90 2.26
N ASP A 110 7.09 15.96 2.04
CA ASP A 110 8.07 15.04 2.60
C ASP A 110 9.39 15.80 2.80
N ARG A 111 10.18 15.40 3.80
CA ARG A 111 11.52 15.98 4.03
C ARG A 111 12.54 15.43 3.05
N ASP A 112 12.29 14.25 2.50
CA ASP A 112 13.11 13.65 1.47
C ASP A 112 12.92 14.42 0.14
N ALA A 113 13.83 15.37 -0.09
CA ALA A 113 13.85 16.17 -1.30
C ALA A 113 14.04 15.32 -2.56
N THR A 114 14.76 14.19 -2.47
CA THR A 114 14.95 13.28 -3.60
C THR A 114 13.64 12.61 -3.98
N ARG A 115 12.88 12.13 -2.99
CA ARG A 115 11.54 11.58 -3.20
C ARG A 115 10.56 12.59 -3.78
N ILE A 116 10.55 13.83 -3.26
CA ILE A 116 9.70 14.90 -3.80
C ILE A 116 10.08 15.24 -5.24
N ARG A 117 11.37 15.31 -5.57
CA ARG A 117 11.83 15.51 -6.97
C ARG A 117 11.33 14.39 -7.90
N ARG A 118 11.35 13.14 -7.45
CA ARG A 118 10.81 12.01 -8.23
C ARG A 118 9.30 12.10 -8.43
N TRP A 119 8.53 12.49 -7.42
CA TRP A 119 7.08 12.71 -7.61
C TRP A 119 6.76 13.84 -8.59
N ASN A 120 7.66 14.81 -8.73
CA ASN A 120 7.57 15.91 -9.70
C ASN A 120 8.22 15.56 -11.06
N SER A 121 8.58 14.30 -11.30
CA SER A 121 9.15 13.86 -12.58
C SER A 121 8.26 12.80 -13.26
N PRO A 122 8.59 12.40 -14.51
CA PRO A 122 7.99 11.28 -15.22
C PRO A 122 8.12 9.92 -14.49
N HIS A 123 9.06 9.82 -13.55
CA HIS A 123 9.41 8.58 -12.85
C HIS A 123 9.09 8.70 -11.34
N PRO A 124 7.80 8.62 -10.93
CA PRO A 124 7.41 8.72 -9.53
C PRO A 124 8.09 7.63 -8.70
N PRO A 125 8.39 7.82 -7.41
CA PRO A 125 9.19 6.88 -6.62
C PRO A 125 8.49 5.54 -6.33
N ILE A 126 7.21 5.39 -6.68
CA ILE A 126 6.37 4.22 -6.41
C ILE A 126 5.70 3.77 -7.70
N TYR A 127 5.78 2.47 -7.96
CA TYR A 127 5.06 1.83 -9.05
C TYR A 127 3.78 1.17 -8.54
N GLU A 128 2.65 1.56 -9.10
CA GLU A 128 1.36 0.91 -8.95
C GLU A 128 0.61 0.98 -10.29
N PRO A 129 -0.06 -0.10 -10.73
CA PRO A 129 -0.79 -0.10 -12.00
C PRO A 129 -1.82 1.04 -12.09
N GLY A 130 -1.64 1.93 -13.06
CA GLY A 130 -2.52 3.08 -13.30
C GLY A 130 -2.20 4.35 -12.50
N LEU A 131 -1.24 4.30 -11.57
CA LEU A 131 -0.90 5.46 -10.73
C LEU A 131 -0.32 6.62 -11.55
N GLY A 132 0.58 6.32 -12.50
CA GLY A 132 1.23 7.34 -13.33
C GLY A 132 0.21 8.22 -14.08
N HIS A 133 -0.85 7.60 -14.63
CA HIS A 133 -1.88 8.35 -15.34
C HIS A 133 -2.71 9.26 -14.40
N ILE A 134 -3.03 8.77 -13.21
CA ILE A 134 -3.75 9.57 -12.19
C ILE A 134 -2.90 10.76 -11.75
N VAL A 135 -1.62 10.53 -11.47
CA VAL A 135 -0.66 11.57 -11.09
C VAL A 135 -0.54 12.60 -12.20
N ARG A 136 -0.35 12.19 -13.45
CA ARG A 136 -0.22 13.11 -14.59
C ARG A 136 -1.43 14.04 -14.73
N ILE A 137 -2.65 13.50 -14.67
CA ILE A 137 -3.88 14.29 -14.78
C ILE A 137 -4.05 15.26 -13.60
N ALA A 138 -3.78 14.80 -12.36
CA ALA A 138 -3.98 15.62 -11.17
C ALA A 138 -2.86 16.66 -10.95
N ARG A 139 -1.61 16.33 -11.30
CA ARG A 139 -0.40 17.16 -11.10
C ARG A 139 -0.19 18.15 -12.24
N ASP A 140 -0.39 17.71 -13.48
CA ASP A 140 -0.05 18.50 -14.67
C ASP A 140 -1.29 19.09 -15.36
N GLY A 141 -2.45 18.46 -15.15
CA GLY A 141 -3.71 18.86 -15.76
C GLY A 141 -3.94 18.22 -17.13
N SER A 142 -5.08 18.56 -17.74
CA SER A 142 -5.47 18.13 -19.08
C SER A 142 -6.01 19.29 -19.90
N ARG A 143 -5.82 19.21 -21.22
CA ARG A 143 -6.36 20.13 -22.22
C ARG A 143 -7.77 19.71 -22.58
N GLN A 144 -8.54 20.67 -23.06
CA GLN A 144 -9.84 20.39 -23.67
C GLN A 144 -9.62 19.49 -24.89
N SER A 145 -10.43 18.43 -24.99
CA SER A 145 -10.41 17.53 -26.14
C SER A 145 -11.83 17.23 -26.56
N ALA A 146 -12.05 16.94 -27.84
CA ALA A 146 -13.35 16.56 -28.35
C ALA A 146 -13.15 15.42 -29.35
N PHE A 147 -14.04 14.45 -29.31
CA PHE A 147 -14.04 13.34 -30.26
C PHE A 147 -15.43 13.16 -30.86
N LEU A 148 -15.45 12.73 -32.12
CA LEU A 148 -16.67 12.44 -32.86
C LEU A 148 -17.19 11.08 -32.40
N ASN A 149 -18.39 11.06 -31.85
CA ASN A 149 -19.09 9.82 -31.52
C ASN A 149 -19.95 9.42 -32.73
N GLU A 150 -19.32 8.92 -33.79
CA GLU A 150 -20.06 8.35 -34.92
C GLU A 150 -20.43 6.89 -34.62
N PRO A 151 -21.69 6.48 -34.75
CA PRO A 151 -22.05 5.07 -34.70
C PRO A 151 -21.34 4.33 -35.84
N ILE A 152 -20.69 3.21 -35.53
CA ILE A 152 -20.07 2.33 -36.52
C ILE A 152 -21.15 1.94 -37.53
N ARG A 153 -21.08 2.46 -38.75
CA ARG A 153 -21.94 1.99 -39.85
C ARG A 153 -21.56 0.54 -40.14
N SER A 154 -22.46 -0.39 -39.86
CA SER A 154 -22.31 -1.75 -40.33
C SER A 154 -22.28 -1.71 -41.86
N THR A 155 -21.16 -2.10 -42.46
CA THR A 155 -21.09 -2.35 -43.90
C THR A 155 -21.81 -3.67 -44.17
N ALA A 156 -23.13 -3.63 -44.19
CA ALA A 156 -23.95 -4.68 -44.79
C ALA A 156 -24.36 -4.18 -46.17
N SER A 157 -23.48 -4.43 -47.15
CA SER A 157 -23.84 -4.37 -48.57
C SER A 157 -24.69 -5.60 -48.89
N ASP A 158 -26.00 -5.50 -48.68
CA ASP A 158 -26.98 -6.42 -49.28
C ASP A 158 -28.31 -5.67 -49.42
N ALA A 159 -28.47 -4.97 -50.54
CA ALA A 159 -29.77 -4.47 -50.97
C ALA A 159 -30.37 -5.50 -51.95
N PRO A 160 -31.51 -6.14 -51.63
CA PRO A 160 -32.37 -6.68 -52.67
C PRO A 160 -33.34 -5.58 -53.12
N SER A 161 -33.33 -5.38 -54.44
CA SER A 161 -34.30 -4.63 -55.21
C SER A 161 -35.75 -4.95 -54.83
N CYS A 162 -36.55 -3.92 -54.54
CA CYS A 162 -38.00 -3.98 -54.69
C CYS A 162 -38.46 -2.81 -55.56
N THR A 163 -38.91 -3.18 -56.75
CA THR A 163 -39.55 -2.38 -57.77
C THR A 163 -41.00 -2.03 -57.41
N SER A 164 -41.51 -1.00 -58.08
CA SER A 164 -42.93 -0.62 -58.25
C SER A 164 -43.53 0.19 -57.10
N SER A 165 -44.30 1.25 -57.30
CA SER A 165 -44.63 2.15 -58.42
C SER A 165 -45.77 3.02 -57.87
N THR A 166 -45.78 4.34 -58.18
CA THR A 166 -46.98 5.22 -58.31
C THR A 166 -47.92 5.36 -57.09
N SER A 167 -48.44 6.50 -56.67
CA SER A 167 -48.71 7.81 -57.29
C SER A 167 -49.28 8.75 -56.20
N SER A 168 -48.98 10.06 -56.33
CA SER A 168 -49.83 11.25 -56.07
C SER A 168 -51.09 11.07 -55.19
N SER A 169 -51.28 11.75 -54.06
CA SER A 169 -51.50 13.20 -53.82
C SER A 169 -52.90 13.41 -53.22
N GLU A 170 -53.01 14.19 -52.16
CA GLU A 170 -54.09 15.14 -51.75
C GLU A 170 -54.11 15.24 -50.21
N CYS A 171 -53.78 16.40 -49.63
CA CYS A 171 -54.68 17.54 -49.31
C CYS A 171 -55.69 17.16 -48.18
N GLY A 172 -55.85 17.88 -47.06
CA GLY A 172 -55.31 19.15 -46.61
C GLY A 172 -55.73 19.43 -45.16
N SER A 173 -54.95 20.30 -44.52
CA SER A 173 -55.32 21.30 -43.50
C SER A 173 -56.56 21.09 -42.60
N PHE A 174 -56.31 20.91 -41.30
CA PHE A 174 -56.99 21.69 -40.25
C PHE A 174 -55.97 22.04 -39.16
N CYS A 175 -55.76 23.34 -38.97
CA CYS A 175 -54.97 23.91 -37.89
C CYS A 175 -55.85 24.22 -36.67
N ALA A 176 -55.29 23.95 -35.48
CA ALA A 176 -55.52 24.54 -34.15
C ALA A 176 -55.40 23.38 -33.13
N GLU A 177 -54.70 23.43 -32.01
CA GLU A 177 -53.71 24.31 -31.39
C GLU A 177 -53.30 23.54 -30.09
N HIS A 178 -52.14 23.82 -29.48
CA HIS A 178 -51.71 23.33 -28.13
C HIS A 178 -51.17 21.88 -27.98
N ALA A 179 -49.87 21.70 -28.28
CA ALA A 179 -48.94 20.94 -27.44
C ALA A 179 -47.48 21.29 -27.80
N GLY A 180 -46.73 21.86 -26.85
CA GLY A 180 -45.30 22.17 -26.99
C GLY A 180 -44.49 20.90 -27.26
N GLY A 181 -43.83 20.88 -28.42
CA GLY A 181 -43.26 19.70 -29.03
C GLY A 181 -42.02 19.14 -28.33
N VAL A 182 -42.06 17.82 -28.18
CA VAL A 182 -40.90 16.92 -28.12
C VAL A 182 -40.18 17.03 -29.47
N GLY A 183 -39.03 17.69 -29.48
CA GLY A 183 -38.19 17.82 -30.66
C GLY A 183 -37.60 16.48 -31.09
N GLY A 184 -37.76 16.15 -32.37
CA GLY A 184 -37.30 14.92 -32.99
C GLY A 184 -35.79 14.72 -32.86
N VAL A 185 -35.41 13.49 -32.55
CA VAL A 185 -34.02 13.02 -32.56
C VAL A 185 -33.63 12.76 -34.01
N GLY A 186 -33.28 13.82 -34.73
CA GLY A 186 -32.47 13.72 -35.94
C GLY A 186 -31.05 13.37 -35.54
N GLY A 187 -30.55 12.23 -36.04
CA GLY A 187 -29.19 11.77 -35.80
C GLY A 187 -28.15 12.71 -36.39
N CYS A 188 -27.55 13.54 -35.53
CA CYS A 188 -26.26 14.17 -35.76
C CYS A 188 -25.29 13.56 -34.73
N GLY A 189 -24.16 13.02 -35.20
CA GLY A 189 -23.08 12.56 -34.32
C GLY A 189 -22.68 13.69 -33.36
N GLY A 190 -23.07 13.57 -32.10
CA GLY A 190 -22.75 14.56 -31.09
C GLY A 190 -21.25 14.60 -30.85
N LEU A 191 -20.66 15.78 -30.96
CA LEU A 191 -19.29 16.02 -30.54
C LEU A 191 -19.24 15.90 -29.01
N THR A 192 -18.63 14.84 -28.47
CA THR A 192 -18.45 14.72 -27.01
C THR A 192 -17.24 15.55 -26.62
N ALA A 193 -17.46 16.70 -25.99
CA ALA A 193 -16.40 17.59 -25.51
C ALA A 193 -16.02 17.24 -24.06
N ILE A 194 -14.72 17.06 -23.83
CA ILE A 194 -14.12 16.86 -22.52
C ILE A 194 -13.52 18.20 -22.07
N PRO A 195 -13.96 18.77 -20.93
CA PRO A 195 -13.42 20.04 -20.45
C PRO A 195 -11.95 19.90 -20.04
N ALA A 196 -11.20 20.99 -20.20
CA ALA A 196 -9.85 21.09 -19.67
C ALA A 196 -9.87 21.00 -18.14
N ARG A 197 -8.84 20.38 -17.57
CA ARG A 197 -8.68 20.22 -16.13
C ARG A 197 -7.41 20.94 -15.67
N GLN A 198 -7.54 21.80 -14.68
CA GLN A 198 -6.38 22.41 -14.03
C GLN A 198 -5.71 21.44 -13.06
N ALA A 199 -4.39 21.54 -12.96
CA ALA A 199 -3.60 20.86 -11.94
C ALA A 199 -4.07 21.25 -10.53
N ASN A 200 -4.20 20.26 -9.66
CA ASN A 200 -4.59 20.44 -8.26
C ASN A 200 -3.81 19.57 -7.28
N LEU A 201 -2.82 18.80 -7.74
CA LEU A 201 -1.90 18.01 -6.93
C LEU A 201 -0.49 18.60 -6.99
N HIS A 202 0.13 18.81 -5.83
CA HIS A 202 1.47 19.40 -5.72
C HIS A 202 2.35 18.59 -4.78
N PHE A 203 3.61 18.35 -5.15
CA PHE A 203 4.61 17.75 -4.26
C PHE A 203 5.67 18.78 -3.90
N THR A 204 5.93 18.99 -2.61
CA THR A 204 6.89 20.02 -2.15
C THR A 204 7.59 19.62 -0.85
N THR A 205 8.76 20.21 -0.59
CA THR A 205 9.47 20.12 0.69
C THR A 205 9.06 21.22 1.68
N GLU A 206 8.17 22.14 1.27
CA GLU A 206 7.64 23.26 2.08
C GLU A 206 6.60 22.79 3.12
N VAL A 207 7.03 21.97 4.08
CA VAL A 207 6.16 21.32 5.06
C VAL A 207 5.35 22.34 5.88
N ALA A 208 6.01 23.34 6.47
CA ALA A 208 5.40 24.29 7.39
C ALA A 208 4.31 25.14 6.72
N GLU A 209 4.60 25.66 5.52
CA GLU A 209 3.69 26.51 4.76
C GLU A 209 2.44 25.73 4.35
N ARG A 210 2.60 24.54 3.78
CA ARG A 210 1.45 23.74 3.32
C ARG A 210 0.58 23.25 4.47
N ILE A 211 1.16 22.98 5.64
CA ILE A 211 0.38 22.69 6.86
C ILE A 211 -0.43 23.92 7.30
N ALA A 212 0.14 25.13 7.21
CA ALA A 212 -0.54 26.36 7.63
C ALA A 212 -1.74 26.72 6.73
N GLU A 213 -1.69 26.40 5.43
CA GLU A 213 -2.79 26.65 4.48
C GLU A 213 -3.95 25.65 4.62
N ALA A 214 -3.67 24.43 5.07
CA ALA A 214 -4.58 23.30 4.98
C ALA A 214 -5.84 23.43 5.86
N ASP A 215 -6.99 23.07 5.29
CA ASP A 215 -8.22 22.80 6.04
C ASP A 215 -8.13 21.42 6.72
N LEU A 216 -7.43 20.48 6.08
CA LEU A 216 -7.29 19.10 6.51
C LEU A 216 -5.84 18.62 6.31
N VAL A 217 -5.24 18.05 7.35
CA VAL A 217 -3.87 17.53 7.33
C VAL A 217 -3.89 16.02 7.52
N LEU A 218 -3.53 15.26 6.47
CA LEU A 218 -3.32 13.81 6.52
C LEU A 218 -1.89 13.52 7.01
N ILE A 219 -1.75 12.63 7.98
CA ILE A 219 -0.45 12.15 8.48
C ILE A 219 -0.28 10.69 8.04
N ALA A 220 0.60 10.46 7.06
CA ALA A 220 0.85 9.17 6.43
C ALA A 220 2.35 8.82 6.49
N VAL A 221 2.90 8.75 7.71
CA VAL A 221 4.31 8.42 7.95
C VAL A 221 4.51 6.98 8.39
N ASN A 222 5.73 6.49 8.22
CA ASN A 222 6.11 5.15 8.65
C ASN A 222 6.06 5.01 10.17
N THR A 223 5.50 3.89 10.62
CA THR A 223 5.51 3.45 12.01
C THR A 223 6.10 2.03 12.03
N PRO A 224 7.45 1.91 11.98
CA PRO A 224 8.13 0.62 11.94
C PRO A 224 8.00 -0.11 13.28
N THR A 225 8.36 -1.38 13.34
CA THR A 225 8.42 -2.12 14.60
C THR A 225 9.61 -1.64 15.44
N LYS A 226 9.45 -1.48 16.75
CA LYS A 226 10.55 -1.13 17.67
C LYS A 226 11.63 -2.21 17.62
N TYR A 227 12.90 -1.81 17.53
CA TYR A 227 14.04 -2.72 17.54
C TYR A 227 14.64 -2.92 18.94
N ARG A 228 14.40 -1.99 19.88
CA ARG A 228 14.94 -2.02 21.24
C ARG A 228 13.93 -1.52 22.27
N GLY A 229 14.19 -1.83 23.54
CA GLY A 229 13.36 -1.40 24.68
C GLY A 229 12.07 -2.19 24.84
N ALA A 230 11.15 -1.67 25.66
CA ALA A 230 9.87 -2.31 25.93
C ALA A 230 9.06 -2.49 24.63
N GLY A 231 8.65 -3.74 24.37
CA GLY A 231 7.94 -4.11 23.15
C GLY A 231 8.81 -4.27 21.91
N ALA A 232 10.14 -4.39 22.03
CA ALA A 232 11.01 -4.72 20.89
C ALA A 232 10.50 -5.94 20.10
N GLY A 233 10.53 -5.84 18.76
CA GLY A 233 10.05 -6.86 17.83
C GLY A 233 8.53 -6.96 17.70
N ARG A 234 7.73 -6.23 18.50
CA ARG A 234 6.26 -6.39 18.54
C ARG A 234 5.48 -5.08 18.57
N ALA A 235 5.93 -4.12 19.37
CA ALA A 235 5.33 -2.80 19.48
C ALA A 235 5.77 -1.91 18.31
N THR A 236 4.92 -0.95 18.00
CA THR A 236 5.18 0.04 16.95
C THR A 236 6.01 1.21 17.48
N ASP A 237 6.98 1.64 16.68
CA ASP A 237 7.78 2.83 16.89
C ASP A 237 7.02 4.07 16.40
N MET A 238 6.80 4.98 17.34
CA MET A 238 6.01 6.18 17.16
C MET A 238 6.86 7.43 16.90
N THR A 239 8.20 7.34 16.91
CA THR A 239 9.09 8.52 16.82
C THR A 239 8.78 9.41 15.61
N SER A 240 8.61 8.83 14.42
CA SER A 240 8.30 9.60 13.20
C SER A 240 6.94 10.29 13.27
N PHE A 241 5.92 9.58 13.78
CA PHE A 241 4.58 10.13 13.97
C PHE A 241 4.58 11.27 14.98
N GLU A 242 5.30 11.12 16.10
CA GLU A 242 5.43 12.12 17.14
C GLU A 242 6.16 13.38 16.69
N ALA A 243 7.17 13.22 15.84
CA ALA A 243 7.88 14.33 15.23
C ALA A 243 6.99 15.12 14.27
N VAL A 244 6.29 14.45 13.36
CA VAL A 244 5.34 15.12 12.43
C VAL A 244 4.23 15.80 13.19
N THR A 245 3.66 15.12 14.19
CA THR A 245 2.67 15.67 15.11
C THR A 245 3.11 17.00 15.74
N ALA A 246 4.39 17.13 16.13
CA ALA A 246 4.91 18.39 16.68
C ALA A 246 4.94 19.51 15.64
N VAL A 247 5.37 19.20 14.41
CA VAL A 247 5.37 20.17 13.29
C VAL A 247 3.94 20.59 12.94
N VAL A 248 3.00 19.65 12.89
CA VAL A 248 1.58 19.92 12.66
C VAL A 248 1.03 20.82 13.76
N ALA A 249 1.30 20.53 15.03
CA ALA A 249 0.89 21.38 16.16
C ALA A 249 1.44 22.81 16.08
N GLN A 250 2.66 22.99 15.56
CA GLN A 250 3.31 24.28 15.41
C GLN A 250 2.73 25.13 14.29
N HIS A 251 2.33 24.52 13.16
CA HIS A 251 1.97 25.26 11.95
C HIS A 251 0.49 25.20 11.58
N ALA A 252 -0.24 24.16 11.99
CA ALA A 252 -1.64 23.96 11.57
C ALA A 252 -2.51 25.15 11.99
N ARG A 253 -3.24 25.72 11.04
CA ARG A 253 -4.16 26.84 11.32
C ARG A 253 -5.29 26.44 12.28
N PRO A 254 -5.81 27.37 13.09
CA PRO A 254 -6.97 27.12 13.95
C PRO A 254 -8.14 26.49 13.18
N GLY A 255 -8.76 25.46 13.75
CA GLY A 255 -9.89 24.75 13.14
C GLY A 255 -9.53 23.74 12.04
N ALA A 256 -8.25 23.54 11.72
CA ALA A 256 -7.82 22.46 10.83
C ALA A 256 -8.19 21.08 11.40
N ILE A 257 -8.56 20.16 10.51
CA ILE A 257 -8.83 18.75 10.86
C ILE A 257 -7.55 17.95 10.68
N ILE A 258 -7.10 17.26 11.72
CA ILE A 258 -5.92 16.40 11.64
C ILE A 258 -6.39 14.96 11.45
N VAL A 259 -5.86 14.26 10.47
CA VAL A 259 -6.29 12.92 10.10
C VAL A 259 -5.08 11.99 10.12
N GLU A 260 -5.10 11.04 11.04
CA GLU A 260 -4.15 9.95 11.09
C GLU A 260 -4.51 8.94 9.99
N LYS A 261 -3.56 8.68 9.08
CA LYS A 261 -3.72 7.78 7.95
C LYS A 261 -2.58 6.76 7.92
N SER A 262 -2.48 5.95 8.98
CA SER A 262 -1.50 4.89 9.13
C SER A 262 -2.15 3.51 9.14
N THR A 263 -1.28 2.51 9.17
CA THR A 263 -1.62 1.08 9.18
C THR A 263 -1.76 0.52 10.59
N VAL A 264 -1.33 1.26 11.63
CA VAL A 264 -1.31 0.77 13.02
C VAL A 264 -1.93 1.78 14.00
N PRO A 265 -2.80 1.35 14.94
CA PRO A 265 -3.32 2.17 16.03
C PRO A 265 -2.20 2.80 16.82
N CYS A 266 -2.45 4.04 17.20
CA CYS A 266 -1.49 4.87 17.91
C CYS A 266 -2.02 5.23 19.31
N ARG A 267 -3.05 4.55 19.84
CA ARG A 267 -3.75 4.90 21.11
C ARG A 267 -4.02 6.41 21.25
N THR A 268 -4.12 7.13 20.12
CA THR A 268 -3.89 8.58 20.12
C THR A 268 -5.13 9.33 20.63
N ALA A 269 -6.31 8.76 20.40
CA ALA A 269 -7.58 9.40 20.73
C ALA A 269 -7.97 9.32 22.22
N GLN A 270 -7.65 8.22 22.92
CA GLN A 270 -8.07 8.01 24.31
C GLN A 270 -7.32 8.95 25.28
N LEU A 271 -6.06 9.24 24.98
CA LEU A 271 -5.23 10.13 25.79
C LEU A 271 -5.55 11.62 25.61
N VAL A 272 -6.24 12.02 24.52
CA VAL A 272 -6.86 13.36 24.39
C VAL A 272 -7.83 13.57 25.55
N GLN A 273 -8.74 12.62 25.74
CA GLN A 273 -9.84 12.72 26.69
C GLN A 273 -9.35 12.60 28.13
N GLU A 274 -8.36 11.74 28.39
CA GLU A 274 -7.74 11.62 29.72
C GLU A 274 -6.97 12.88 30.10
N THR A 275 -6.30 13.55 29.16
CA THR A 275 -5.59 14.81 29.43
C THR A 275 -6.54 15.96 29.75
N VAL A 276 -7.67 16.05 29.04
CA VAL A 276 -8.71 17.07 29.30
C VAL A 276 -9.37 16.82 30.67
N SER A 277 -9.59 15.56 31.04
CA SER A 277 -10.19 15.18 32.32
C SER A 277 -9.26 15.38 33.53
N LEU A 278 -7.96 15.11 33.37
CA LEU A 278 -6.94 15.31 34.40
C LEU A 278 -6.66 16.79 34.67
N SER A 279 -6.87 17.66 33.69
CA SER A 279 -6.72 19.12 33.84
C SER A 279 -7.87 19.75 34.67
N THR A 280 -9.00 19.03 34.82
CA THR A 280 -10.17 19.50 35.59
C THR A 280 -10.25 18.99 37.03
N ASN A 281 -9.41 18.02 37.45
CA ASN A 281 -9.46 17.47 38.82
C ASN A 281 -8.09 17.52 39.52
N LYS A 282 -7.74 18.69 40.06
CA LYS A 282 -6.69 18.82 41.09
C LYS A 282 -7.18 18.21 42.41
N ARG A 283 -7.19 16.88 42.55
CA ARG A 283 -7.18 16.24 43.88
C ARG A 283 -6.22 15.05 43.89
N LYS A 284 -5.14 15.25 44.66
CA LYS A 284 -4.13 14.26 45.05
C LYS A 284 -4.79 12.94 45.48
N LYS A 285 -4.48 11.84 44.80
CA LYS A 285 -4.37 10.53 45.41
C LYS A 285 -3.10 9.86 44.90
N HIS A 286 -2.21 9.56 45.84
CA HIS A 286 -1.04 8.71 45.69
C HIS A 286 -1.53 7.32 45.28
N ILE A 287 -1.16 6.88 44.08
CA ILE A 287 -1.22 5.48 43.66
C ILE A 287 0.20 5.17 43.20
N ASP A 288 0.79 4.14 43.78
CA ASP A 288 2.13 3.63 43.45
C ASP A 288 2.19 3.31 41.94
N ASN A 289 3.09 3.99 41.22
CA ASN A 289 3.00 4.18 39.77
C ASN A 289 4.24 3.68 39.02
N ASP A 290 4.81 2.55 39.42
CA ASP A 290 6.05 1.99 38.83
C ASP A 290 5.85 0.92 37.75
N MET A 291 4.65 0.80 37.16
CA MET A 291 4.36 -0.28 36.18
C MET A 291 3.51 0.12 34.96
N ILE A 292 3.44 1.41 34.60
CA ILE A 292 2.82 1.84 33.32
C ILE A 292 3.57 3.04 32.74
N GLU A 293 4.79 2.82 32.26
CA GLU A 293 5.44 3.77 31.34
C GLU A 293 5.06 3.42 29.89
N VAL A 294 3.80 3.66 29.54
CA VAL A 294 3.31 3.45 28.16
C VAL A 294 3.43 4.76 27.39
N VAL A 295 4.54 4.88 26.66
CA VAL A 295 4.80 5.87 25.62
C VAL A 295 3.69 5.81 24.56
N THR A 296 2.68 6.68 24.61
CA THR A 296 2.04 7.33 23.43
C THR A 296 1.09 8.46 23.88
N LEU A 297 1.65 9.58 24.32
CA LEU A 297 0.92 10.69 24.96
C LEU A 297 0.90 11.98 24.12
N THR A 298 0.97 11.89 22.79
CA THR A 298 1.74 12.90 22.06
C THR A 298 0.93 13.99 21.35
N LEU A 299 -0.03 13.69 20.48
CA LEU A 299 -0.65 14.74 19.64
C LEU A 299 -1.47 15.78 20.43
N PRO A 300 -2.41 15.40 21.30
CA PRO A 300 -3.31 16.38 21.94
C PRO A 300 -2.57 17.21 23.00
N LYS A 301 -1.67 16.57 23.76
CA LYS A 301 -0.77 17.27 24.70
C LYS A 301 0.18 18.20 23.96
N LYS A 302 0.82 17.76 22.87
CA LYS A 302 1.70 18.63 22.07
C LYS A 302 0.95 19.81 21.47
N MET A 303 -0.29 19.61 21.01
CA MET A 303 -1.14 20.72 20.55
C MET A 303 -1.45 21.70 21.68
N ALA A 304 -1.81 21.22 22.87
CA ALA A 304 -2.03 22.08 24.03
C ALA A 304 -0.77 22.84 24.49
N ILE A 305 0.41 22.22 24.38
CA ILE A 305 1.70 22.84 24.72
C ILE A 305 2.08 23.92 23.70
N HIS A 306 2.01 23.60 22.40
CA HIS A 306 2.44 24.53 21.36
C HIS A 306 1.43 25.63 21.07
N ARG A 307 0.13 25.36 21.26
CA ARG A 307 -0.96 26.30 20.98
C ARG A 307 -2.05 26.23 22.06
N PRO A 308 -1.77 26.74 23.27
CA PRO A 308 -2.74 26.77 24.36
C PRO A 308 -4.01 27.54 23.92
N GLY A 309 -5.18 26.94 24.13
CA GLY A 309 -6.49 27.54 23.80
C GLY A 309 -7.01 27.30 22.38
N VAL A 310 -6.21 26.69 21.48
CA VAL A 310 -6.67 26.33 20.13
C VAL A 310 -7.13 24.87 20.10
N HIS A 311 -8.38 24.64 19.69
CA HIS A 311 -8.96 23.30 19.56
C HIS A 311 -8.76 22.74 18.15
N PHE A 312 -8.39 21.46 18.07
CA PHE A 312 -8.24 20.72 16.82
C PHE A 312 -9.01 19.39 16.92
N GLU A 313 -9.69 19.01 15.84
CA GLU A 313 -10.28 17.67 15.73
C GLU A 313 -9.26 16.71 15.14
N ILE A 314 -9.18 15.53 15.76
CA ILE A 314 -8.28 14.44 15.34
C ILE A 314 -9.16 13.29 14.90
N LEU A 315 -8.97 12.83 13.67
CA LEU A 315 -9.65 11.68 13.09
C LEU A 315 -8.66 10.54 12.88
N SER A 316 -9.15 9.31 13.01
CA SER A 316 -8.48 8.11 12.48
C SER A 316 -9.10 7.78 11.14
N ASN A 317 -8.28 7.59 10.10
CA ASN A 317 -8.74 7.14 8.79
C ASN A 317 -7.78 6.06 8.26
N PRO A 318 -7.91 4.81 8.76
CA PRO A 318 -7.01 3.74 8.41
C PRO A 318 -7.02 3.45 6.91
N GLU A 319 -5.87 3.05 6.39
CA GLU A 319 -5.71 2.67 5.00
C GLU A 319 -5.91 1.15 4.78
N PHE A 320 -6.57 0.74 3.70
CA PHE A 320 -6.89 -0.66 3.36
C PHE A 320 -6.33 -1.14 2.02
N LEU A 321 -5.60 -0.30 1.28
CA LEU A 321 -4.92 -0.68 0.03
C LEU A 321 -3.95 -1.84 0.23
N ALA A 322 -3.80 -2.65 -0.81
CA ALA A 322 -2.78 -3.67 -0.92
C ALA A 322 -1.81 -3.33 -2.07
N ALA A 323 -0.51 -3.53 -1.84
CA ALA A 323 0.52 -3.31 -2.87
C ALA A 323 0.22 -4.13 -4.13
N GLY A 324 0.41 -3.55 -5.31
CA GLY A 324 0.10 -4.13 -6.62
C GLY A 324 -1.38 -4.00 -7.05
N THR A 325 -2.27 -3.58 -6.15
CA THR A 325 -3.67 -3.23 -6.45
C THR A 325 -4.07 -1.88 -5.85
N ALA A 326 -3.11 -1.08 -5.39
CA ALA A 326 -3.41 0.04 -4.49
C ALA A 326 -4.31 1.09 -5.13
N VAL A 327 -4.07 1.39 -6.41
CA VAL A 327 -4.92 2.32 -7.18
C VAL A 327 -6.35 1.78 -7.30
N ASN A 328 -6.52 0.50 -7.62
CA ASN A 328 -7.84 -0.10 -7.71
C ASN A 328 -8.58 -0.09 -6.36
N ASP A 329 -7.85 -0.38 -5.28
CA ASP A 329 -8.40 -0.39 -3.91
C ASP A 329 -8.82 1.02 -3.45
N LEU A 330 -8.11 2.07 -3.89
CA LEU A 330 -8.46 3.47 -3.63
C LEU A 330 -9.64 3.97 -4.48
N LEU A 331 -9.75 3.51 -5.74
CA LEU A 331 -10.85 3.87 -6.64
C LEU A 331 -12.16 3.15 -6.26
N TYR A 332 -12.08 1.90 -5.84
CA TYR A 332 -13.23 1.05 -5.53
C TYR A 332 -13.14 0.39 -4.15
N PRO A 333 -12.99 1.17 -3.07
CA PRO A 333 -12.82 0.59 -1.74
C PRO A 333 -14.07 -0.20 -1.34
N ASP A 334 -13.86 -1.35 -0.69
CA ASP A 334 -14.94 -2.10 -0.03
C ASP A 334 -15.61 -1.22 1.04
N ARG A 335 -14.80 -0.44 1.76
CA ARG A 335 -15.22 0.51 2.79
C ARG A 335 -14.18 1.61 2.99
N VAL A 336 -14.63 2.78 3.39
CA VAL A 336 -13.81 3.85 3.98
C VAL A 336 -14.19 3.94 5.46
N LEU A 337 -13.22 3.88 6.36
CA LEU A 337 -13.44 3.94 7.80
C LEU A 337 -12.95 5.28 8.36
N ILE A 338 -13.80 5.99 9.09
CA ILE A 338 -13.48 7.28 9.73
C ILE A 338 -13.84 7.20 11.20
N GLY A 339 -12.84 7.26 12.06
CA GLY A 339 -12.98 7.35 13.51
C GLY A 339 -12.91 8.79 13.99
N SER A 340 -13.86 9.23 14.81
CA SER A 340 -13.85 10.58 15.42
C SER A 340 -14.07 10.55 16.93
N SER A 341 -13.92 11.70 17.58
CA SER A 341 -14.48 11.90 18.92
C SER A 341 -16.02 11.90 18.86
N ALA A 342 -16.67 11.57 19.97
CA ALA A 342 -18.14 11.55 20.08
C ALA A 342 -18.76 12.96 20.27
N THR A 343 -17.95 14.02 20.13
CA THR A 343 -18.41 15.39 20.30
C THR A 343 -19.13 15.87 19.03
N PRO A 344 -20.01 16.89 19.12
CA PRO A 344 -20.61 17.49 17.92
C PRO A 344 -19.58 18.04 16.93
N SER A 345 -18.43 18.52 17.43
CA SER A 345 -17.33 18.98 16.61
C SER A 345 -16.60 17.82 15.93
N GLY A 346 -16.38 16.71 16.62
CA GLY A 346 -15.81 15.49 16.06
C GLY A 346 -16.64 14.91 14.91
N HIS A 347 -17.96 14.84 15.09
CA HIS A 347 -18.87 14.39 14.02
C HIS A 347 -18.87 15.33 12.81
N ARG A 348 -18.77 16.65 13.01
CA ARG A 348 -18.62 17.61 11.89
C ARG A 348 -17.31 17.41 11.14
N ALA A 349 -16.21 17.16 11.84
CA ALA A 349 -14.93 16.87 11.21
C ALA A 349 -14.98 15.55 10.42
N ALA A 350 -15.59 14.51 10.99
CA ALA A 350 -15.79 13.23 10.31
C ALA A 350 -16.62 13.38 9.03
N GLU A 351 -17.70 14.16 9.09
CA GLU A 351 -18.55 14.43 7.92
C GLU A 351 -17.81 15.26 6.86
N ALA A 352 -16.99 16.24 7.26
CA ALA A 352 -16.15 17.00 6.33
C ALA A 352 -15.18 16.09 5.56
N LEU A 353 -14.56 15.10 6.22
CA LEU A 353 -13.73 14.09 5.55
C LEU A 353 -14.58 13.11 4.70
N ALA A 354 -15.76 12.71 5.19
CA ALA A 354 -16.67 11.85 4.45
C ALA A 354 -17.12 12.49 3.13
N LEU A 355 -17.36 13.80 3.10
CA LEU A 355 -17.71 14.55 1.89
C LEU A 355 -16.57 14.56 0.85
N VAL A 356 -15.31 14.55 1.27
CA VAL A 356 -14.16 14.41 0.35
C VAL A 356 -14.22 13.06 -0.35
N TYR A 357 -14.45 11.97 0.40
CA TYR A 357 -14.57 10.62 -0.16
C TYR A 357 -15.85 10.43 -0.99
N ALA A 358 -16.94 11.11 -0.62
CA ALA A 358 -18.24 11.00 -1.30
C ALA A 358 -18.22 11.46 -2.76
N ALA A 359 -17.16 12.14 -3.20
CA ALA A 359 -16.96 12.51 -4.60
C ALA A 359 -16.83 11.29 -5.54
N TRP A 360 -16.40 10.12 -5.03
CA TRP A 360 -16.32 8.88 -5.83
C TRP A 360 -16.73 7.61 -5.08
N VAL A 361 -16.69 7.62 -3.74
CA VAL A 361 -17.09 6.48 -2.91
C VAL A 361 -18.56 6.62 -2.54
N PRO A 362 -19.42 5.61 -2.82
CA PRO A 362 -20.81 5.64 -2.39
C PRO A 362 -20.94 5.82 -0.88
N ARG A 363 -21.80 6.74 -0.42
CA ARG A 363 -21.96 7.08 1.02
C ARG A 363 -22.19 5.87 1.92
N LYS A 364 -22.85 4.82 1.41
CA LYS A 364 -23.10 3.54 2.10
C LYS A 364 -21.82 2.74 2.43
N ARG A 365 -20.71 3.01 1.73
CA ARG A 365 -19.39 2.40 2.00
C ARG A 365 -18.53 3.26 2.92
N ILE A 366 -18.98 4.46 3.30
CA ILE A 366 -18.27 5.35 4.23
C ILE A 366 -18.83 5.13 5.64
N VAL A 367 -18.04 4.48 6.49
CA VAL A 367 -18.39 4.10 7.85
C VAL A 367 -17.74 5.07 8.83
N THR A 368 -18.56 5.74 9.62
CA THR A 368 -18.11 6.62 10.71
C THR A 368 -18.28 5.91 12.06
N THR A 369 -17.25 5.93 12.90
CA THR A 369 -17.25 5.31 14.24
C THR A 369 -16.43 6.17 15.21
N ASN A 370 -16.24 5.71 16.45
CA ASN A 370 -15.30 6.37 17.36
C ASN A 370 -13.84 6.08 16.95
N ALA A 371 -12.93 6.99 17.27
CA ALA A 371 -11.52 6.88 16.89
C ALA A 371 -10.87 5.55 17.32
N TRP A 372 -11.10 5.09 18.55
CA TRP A 372 -10.52 3.83 19.03
C TRP A 372 -11.04 2.60 18.25
N SER A 373 -12.34 2.53 18.01
CA SER A 373 -12.95 1.46 17.21
C SER A 373 -12.43 1.48 15.77
N SER A 374 -12.15 2.65 15.20
CA SER A 374 -11.53 2.75 13.87
C SER A 374 -10.14 2.15 13.85
N GLU A 375 -9.27 2.55 14.77
CA GLU A 375 -7.89 2.06 14.82
C GLU A 375 -7.83 0.54 15.13
N LEU A 376 -8.64 0.08 16.09
CA LEU A 376 -8.72 -1.35 16.43
C LEU A 376 -9.28 -2.20 15.29
N ALA A 377 -10.29 -1.71 14.57
CA ALA A 377 -10.86 -2.42 13.43
C ALA A 377 -9.83 -2.67 12.33
N LYS A 378 -8.85 -1.77 12.16
CA LYS A 378 -7.75 -1.99 11.21
C LYS A 378 -6.84 -3.14 11.64
N LEU A 379 -6.38 -3.16 12.89
CA LEU A 379 -5.58 -4.28 13.40
C LEU A 379 -6.33 -5.60 13.25
N VAL A 380 -7.57 -5.65 13.74
CA VAL A 380 -8.37 -6.86 13.73
C VAL A 380 -8.62 -7.34 12.30
N ALA A 381 -8.91 -6.43 11.36
CA ALA A 381 -9.11 -6.81 9.96
C ALA A 381 -7.86 -7.46 9.36
N ASN A 382 -6.68 -6.86 9.56
CA ASN A 382 -5.42 -7.42 9.05
C ASN A 382 -5.04 -8.74 9.75
N SER A 383 -5.27 -8.86 11.06
CA SER A 383 -5.06 -10.09 11.82
C SER A 383 -5.99 -11.22 11.36
N MET A 384 -7.26 -10.91 11.06
CA MET A 384 -8.21 -11.89 10.52
C MET A 384 -7.81 -12.36 9.11
N LEU A 385 -7.32 -11.46 8.24
CA LEU A 385 -6.80 -11.83 6.92
C LEU A 385 -5.57 -12.75 7.04
N ALA A 386 -4.62 -12.41 7.92
CA ALA A 386 -3.45 -13.22 8.20
C ALA A 386 -3.83 -14.59 8.79
N GLN A 387 -4.81 -14.62 9.70
CA GLN A 387 -5.31 -15.85 10.29
C GLN A 387 -5.87 -16.80 9.24
N ARG A 388 -6.65 -16.32 8.25
CA ARG A 388 -7.18 -17.18 7.18
C ARG A 388 -6.07 -17.89 6.40
N VAL A 389 -4.98 -17.17 6.09
CA VAL A 389 -3.79 -17.75 5.42
C VAL A 389 -3.12 -18.79 6.31
N SER A 390 -2.89 -18.48 7.59
CA SER A 390 -2.31 -19.45 8.54
C SER A 390 -3.21 -20.66 8.77
N SER A 391 -4.53 -20.49 8.83
CA SER A 391 -5.50 -21.58 8.94
C SER A 391 -5.42 -22.50 7.74
N ILE A 392 -5.44 -21.98 6.51
CA ILE A 392 -5.37 -22.87 5.35
C ILE A 392 -3.99 -23.53 5.19
N ASN A 393 -2.91 -22.86 5.62
CA ASN A 393 -1.57 -23.44 5.65
C ASN A 393 -1.43 -24.58 6.67
N SER A 394 -2.14 -24.54 7.80
CA SER A 394 -2.16 -25.64 8.75
C SER A 394 -2.88 -26.86 8.16
N ILE A 395 -4.00 -26.64 7.46
CA ILE A 395 -4.74 -27.69 6.74
C ILE A 395 -3.91 -28.25 5.58
N ALA A 396 -3.10 -27.44 4.90
CA ALA A 396 -2.19 -27.91 3.86
C ALA A 396 -1.24 -29.00 4.38
N ALA A 397 -0.72 -28.86 5.61
CA ALA A 397 0.13 -29.88 6.22
C ALA A 397 -0.61 -31.21 6.47
N ILE A 398 -1.91 -31.16 6.78
CA ILE A 398 -2.76 -32.36 6.91
C ILE A 398 -3.01 -33.01 5.55
N CYS A 399 -3.33 -32.20 4.53
CA CYS A 399 -3.58 -32.67 3.16
C CYS A 399 -2.40 -33.49 2.62
N GLU A 400 -1.18 -32.98 2.81
CA GLU A 400 0.06 -33.63 2.40
C GLU A 400 0.32 -35.00 3.07
N ARG A 401 -0.31 -35.28 4.21
CA ARG A 401 -0.17 -36.56 4.96
C ARG A 401 -1.32 -37.53 4.71
N THR A 402 -2.44 -37.04 4.21
CA THR A 402 -3.69 -37.80 4.07
C THR A 402 -4.03 -38.12 2.62
N GLY A 403 -3.38 -37.48 1.65
CA GLY A 403 -3.68 -37.65 0.23
C GLY A 403 -4.68 -36.63 -0.33
N ALA A 404 -5.20 -35.73 0.50
CA ALA A 404 -6.09 -34.66 0.05
C ALA A 404 -5.31 -33.54 -0.68
N ASP A 405 -6.01 -32.76 -1.50
CA ASP A 405 -5.51 -31.52 -2.14
C ASP A 405 -6.08 -30.29 -1.41
N VAL A 406 -5.20 -29.44 -0.89
CA VAL A 406 -5.61 -28.21 -0.18
C VAL A 406 -6.42 -27.25 -1.05
N GLY A 407 -6.18 -27.22 -2.36
CA GLY A 407 -6.92 -26.42 -3.32
C GLY A 407 -8.37 -26.89 -3.45
N GLU A 408 -8.60 -28.20 -3.49
CA GLU A 408 -9.95 -28.78 -3.49
C GLU A 408 -10.67 -28.49 -2.17
N VAL A 409 -9.98 -28.68 -1.04
CA VAL A 409 -10.52 -28.36 0.29
C VAL A 409 -10.89 -26.87 0.39
N SER A 410 -9.99 -25.98 -0.05
CA SER A 410 -10.21 -24.53 -0.07
C SER A 410 -11.41 -24.15 -0.93
N ALA A 411 -11.53 -24.77 -2.11
CA ALA A 411 -12.65 -24.55 -3.01
C ALA A 411 -13.97 -25.00 -2.39
N ALA A 412 -13.99 -26.16 -1.70
CA ALA A 412 -15.17 -26.69 -1.04
C ALA A 412 -15.64 -25.81 0.12
N ILE A 413 -14.76 -25.46 1.06
CA ILE A 413 -15.14 -24.61 2.21
C ILE A 413 -15.45 -23.18 1.79
N GLY A 414 -14.81 -22.69 0.72
CA GLY A 414 -15.03 -21.35 0.18
C GLY A 414 -16.39 -21.16 -0.49
N ARG A 415 -17.13 -22.24 -0.80
CA ARG A 415 -18.51 -22.16 -1.28
C ARG A 415 -19.49 -21.72 -0.19
N ASP A 416 -19.15 -21.92 1.09
CA ASP A 416 -19.96 -21.40 2.18
C ASP A 416 -19.81 -19.87 2.23
N PRO A 417 -20.86 -19.08 1.95
CA PRO A 417 -20.77 -17.63 1.92
C PRO A 417 -20.41 -17.00 3.27
N ARG A 418 -20.58 -17.72 4.39
CA ARG A 418 -20.17 -17.27 5.73
C ARG A 418 -18.65 -17.34 5.91
N ILE A 419 -17.97 -18.21 5.16
CA ILE A 419 -16.51 -18.32 5.11
C ILE A 419 -15.95 -17.47 3.97
N GLY A 420 -16.55 -17.57 2.78
CA GLY A 420 -16.12 -16.94 1.54
C GLY A 420 -14.85 -17.55 0.95
N GLY A 421 -14.70 -17.50 -0.37
CA GLY A 421 -13.58 -18.13 -1.11
C GLY A 421 -12.28 -17.32 -1.19
N ARG A 422 -12.18 -16.13 -0.58
CA ARG A 422 -10.98 -15.28 -0.64
C ARG A 422 -10.01 -15.58 0.52
N PHE A 423 -8.72 -15.29 0.34
CA PHE A 423 -7.69 -15.49 1.38
C PHE A 423 -7.59 -16.95 1.88
N LEU A 424 -7.90 -17.92 1.01
CA LEU A 424 -7.79 -19.36 1.28
C LEU A 424 -6.78 -20.02 0.34
N GLN A 425 -5.79 -19.27 -0.15
CA GLN A 425 -4.72 -19.83 -0.96
C GLN A 425 -3.57 -20.25 -0.03
N ALA A 426 -3.30 -21.54 0.05
CA ALA A 426 -2.16 -22.06 0.81
C ALA A 426 -0.83 -21.84 0.06
N GLY A 427 0.25 -21.71 0.83
CA GLY A 427 1.60 -21.54 0.31
C GLY A 427 2.66 -21.51 1.40
N ILE A 428 3.83 -20.95 1.07
CA ILE A 428 5.02 -20.86 1.96
C ILE A 428 4.90 -19.83 3.10
N GLY A 429 3.73 -19.23 3.28
CA GLY A 429 3.46 -18.20 4.27
C GLY A 429 3.18 -16.83 3.65
N PHE A 430 2.53 -15.97 4.41
CA PHE A 430 2.36 -14.57 4.09
C PHE A 430 3.64 -13.78 4.39
N GLY A 431 3.83 -12.68 3.64
CA GLY A 431 4.85 -11.67 3.89
C GLY A 431 4.26 -10.26 3.86
N GLY A 432 5.11 -9.27 3.59
CA GLY A 432 4.73 -7.86 3.54
C GLY A 432 4.74 -7.19 4.91
N SER A 433 4.82 -5.86 4.92
CA SER A 433 5.03 -5.06 6.15
C SER A 433 3.84 -5.01 7.12
N CYS A 434 2.67 -5.52 6.73
CA CYS A 434 1.42 -5.32 7.47
C CYS A 434 1.08 -6.52 8.38
N PHE A 435 0.92 -7.73 7.83
CA PHE A 435 0.33 -8.83 8.59
C PHE A 435 1.10 -9.22 9.84
N LYS A 436 2.41 -9.51 9.72
CA LYS A 436 3.22 -9.89 10.88
C LYS A 436 3.26 -8.75 11.91
N LYS A 437 3.49 -7.52 11.46
CA LYS A 437 3.52 -6.32 12.32
C LYS A 437 2.22 -6.14 13.10
N ASP A 438 1.07 -6.26 12.43
CA ASP A 438 -0.23 -5.97 13.01
C ASP A 438 -0.68 -7.08 13.97
N VAL A 439 -0.41 -8.35 13.64
CA VAL A 439 -0.67 -9.46 14.57
C VAL A 439 0.19 -9.33 15.82
N LEU A 440 1.49 -9.03 15.68
CA LEU A 440 2.38 -8.82 16.83
C LEU A 440 1.98 -7.59 17.66
N SER A 441 1.53 -6.52 16.99
CA SER A 441 1.00 -5.33 17.67
C SER A 441 -0.29 -5.64 18.44
N LEU A 442 -1.17 -6.49 17.89
CA LEU A 442 -2.40 -6.95 18.55
C LEU A 442 -2.09 -7.85 19.77
N THR A 443 -1.14 -8.78 19.63
CA THR A 443 -0.65 -9.61 20.74
C THR A 443 -0.07 -8.75 21.85
N TYR A 444 0.81 -7.79 21.51
CA TYR A 444 1.38 -6.86 22.48
C TYR A 444 0.32 -5.97 23.14
N LEU A 445 -0.68 -5.53 22.38
CA LEU A 445 -1.83 -4.80 22.92
C LEU A 445 -2.59 -5.65 23.94
N ALA A 446 -2.90 -6.91 23.63
CA ALA A 446 -3.59 -7.81 24.55
C ALA A 446 -2.79 -8.05 25.84
N GLU A 447 -1.48 -8.30 25.74
CA GLU A 447 -0.60 -8.44 26.91
C GLU A 447 -0.60 -7.18 27.79
N SER A 448 -0.50 -6.00 27.16
CA SER A 448 -0.52 -4.72 27.89
C SER A 448 -1.85 -4.44 28.60
N LEU A 449 -2.92 -5.14 28.23
CA LEU A 449 -4.25 -5.06 28.83
C LEU A 449 -4.49 -6.18 29.86
N GLY A 450 -3.50 -7.04 30.12
CA GLY A 450 -3.64 -8.17 31.04
C GLY A 450 -4.47 -9.33 30.46
N LEU A 451 -4.46 -9.52 29.14
CA LEU A 451 -5.23 -10.56 28.44
C LEU A 451 -4.31 -11.60 27.77
N PRO A 452 -3.61 -12.46 28.54
CA PRO A 452 -2.61 -13.37 28.01
C PRO A 452 -3.20 -14.47 27.09
N GLU A 453 -4.40 -14.94 27.34
CA GLU A 453 -5.06 -15.96 26.50
C GLU A 453 -5.37 -15.41 25.10
N VAL A 454 -5.77 -14.14 25.02
CA VAL A 454 -6.01 -13.44 23.76
C VAL A 454 -4.69 -13.24 23.01
N ALA A 455 -3.63 -12.87 23.72
CA ALA A 455 -2.30 -12.71 23.15
C ALA A 455 -1.79 -14.02 22.54
N GLU A 456 -1.88 -15.13 23.28
CA GLU A 456 -1.45 -16.46 22.84
C GLU A 456 -2.25 -16.94 21.62
N TYR A 457 -3.57 -16.73 21.61
CA TYR A 457 -4.42 -17.08 20.46
C TYR A 457 -3.94 -16.42 19.16
N TRP A 458 -3.66 -15.11 19.20
CA TRP A 458 -3.19 -14.38 18.03
C TRP A 458 -1.72 -14.69 17.69
N ALA A 459 -0.88 -15.00 18.67
CA ALA A 459 0.51 -15.40 18.45
C ALA A 459 0.61 -16.68 17.59
N GLN A 460 -0.37 -17.60 17.69
CA GLN A 460 -0.42 -18.80 16.86
C GLN A 460 -0.51 -18.50 15.36
N VAL A 461 -1.06 -17.35 14.95
CA VAL A 461 -1.12 -16.96 13.54
C VAL A 461 0.27 -16.77 12.95
N VAL A 462 1.17 -16.08 13.68
CA VAL A 462 2.58 -15.88 13.25
C VAL A 462 3.36 -17.19 13.34
N LYS A 463 3.20 -17.94 14.43
CA LYS A 463 3.87 -19.23 14.62
C LYS A 463 3.56 -20.23 13.50
N MET A 464 2.29 -20.29 13.07
CA MET A 464 1.87 -21.14 11.95
C MET A 464 2.45 -20.67 10.61
N ASN A 465 2.61 -19.35 10.43
CA ASN A 465 3.24 -18.78 9.25
C ASN A 465 4.72 -19.18 9.14
N GLU A 466 5.45 -19.06 10.25
CA GLU A 466 6.86 -19.48 10.36
C GLU A 466 6.99 -20.99 10.14
N TYR A 467 6.12 -21.79 10.77
CA TYR A 467 6.07 -23.24 10.55
C TYR A 467 5.86 -23.60 9.07
N ALA A 468 4.95 -22.91 8.36
CA ALA A 468 4.67 -23.15 6.94
C ALA A 468 5.90 -22.88 6.05
N ARG A 469 6.66 -21.82 6.35
CA ARG A 469 7.93 -21.53 5.69
C ARG A 469 8.99 -22.59 6.01
N ASP A 470 9.24 -22.85 7.30
CA ASP A 470 10.35 -23.70 7.74
C ASP A 470 10.15 -25.16 7.33
N ARG A 471 8.90 -25.64 7.27
CA ARG A 471 8.60 -26.99 6.78
C ARG A 471 8.83 -27.11 5.27
N PHE A 472 8.64 -26.03 4.50
CA PHE A 472 8.90 -26.02 3.07
C PHE A 472 10.41 -26.12 2.81
N SER A 473 11.23 -25.31 3.48
CA SER A 473 12.71 -25.41 3.39
C SER A 473 13.19 -26.82 3.79
N ARG A 474 12.66 -27.39 4.88
CA ARG A 474 12.99 -28.77 5.29
C ARG A 474 12.58 -29.83 4.26
N ARG A 475 11.46 -29.63 3.55
CA ARG A 475 11.04 -30.53 2.45
C ARG A 475 12.05 -30.47 1.31
N VAL A 476 12.50 -29.27 0.92
CA VAL A 476 13.53 -29.08 -0.12
C VAL A 476 14.80 -29.87 0.24
N LEU A 477 15.31 -29.70 1.46
CA LEU A 477 16.51 -30.41 1.93
C LEU A 477 16.32 -31.94 1.89
N ARG A 478 15.19 -32.44 2.39
CA ARG A 478 14.89 -33.88 2.41
C ARG A 478 14.89 -34.48 1.00
N CYS A 479 14.22 -33.82 0.05
CA CYS A 479 14.13 -34.27 -1.34
C CYS A 479 15.47 -34.19 -2.09
N LEU A 480 16.40 -33.36 -1.62
CA LEU A 480 17.77 -33.24 -2.12
C LEU A 480 18.79 -34.03 -1.29
N ASN A 481 18.33 -35.09 -0.60
CA ASN A 481 19.15 -36.05 0.14
C ASN A 481 19.85 -35.43 1.38
N ASN A 482 19.24 -34.42 1.99
CA ASN A 482 19.75 -33.71 3.18
C ASN A 482 21.15 -33.07 2.98
N THR A 483 21.49 -32.68 1.74
CA THR A 483 22.71 -31.92 1.46
C THR A 483 22.51 -31.00 0.27
N LEU A 484 22.97 -29.75 0.39
CA LEU A 484 22.98 -28.80 -0.71
C LEU A 484 24.37 -28.60 -1.33
N VAL A 485 25.42 -29.15 -0.71
CA VAL A 485 26.81 -29.04 -1.18
C VAL A 485 26.93 -29.46 -2.64
N GLY A 486 27.52 -28.58 -3.45
CA GLY A 486 27.70 -28.80 -4.89
C GLY A 486 26.44 -28.59 -5.76
N LYS A 487 25.28 -28.34 -5.15
CA LYS A 487 24.00 -28.16 -5.85
C LYS A 487 23.71 -26.69 -6.15
N LYS A 488 23.08 -26.42 -7.30
CA LYS A 488 22.51 -25.11 -7.62
C LYS A 488 21.00 -25.14 -7.42
N LEU A 489 20.48 -24.14 -6.72
CA LEU A 489 19.06 -23.94 -6.46
C LEU A 489 18.63 -22.64 -7.15
N THR A 490 17.45 -22.62 -7.78
CA THR A 490 16.88 -21.39 -8.31
C THR A 490 15.66 -20.99 -7.49
N VAL A 491 15.58 -19.74 -7.03
CA VAL A 491 14.40 -19.14 -6.42
C VAL A 491 13.73 -18.24 -7.46
N LEU A 492 12.52 -18.62 -7.88
CA LEU A 492 11.68 -17.84 -8.77
C LEU A 492 10.69 -17.00 -7.94
N GLY A 493 10.86 -15.69 -8.00
CA GLY A 493 10.13 -14.69 -7.24
C GLY A 493 10.83 -14.36 -5.91
N TYR A 494 11.06 -13.08 -5.67
CA TYR A 494 11.65 -12.50 -4.48
C TYR A 494 10.71 -11.51 -3.77
N ALA A 495 9.83 -10.82 -4.50
CA ALA A 495 8.79 -9.99 -3.90
C ALA A 495 7.88 -10.80 -2.96
N PHE A 496 7.24 -10.16 -1.98
CA PHE A 496 6.40 -10.93 -1.04
C PHE A 496 5.10 -11.47 -1.68
N LYS A 497 4.66 -10.84 -2.78
CA LYS A 497 3.49 -11.17 -3.61
C LYS A 497 3.71 -10.74 -5.06
N LYS A 498 2.86 -11.21 -5.98
CA LYS A 498 2.94 -10.78 -7.39
C LYS A 498 2.59 -9.30 -7.60
N ASN A 499 3.01 -8.75 -8.74
CA ASN A 499 2.72 -7.40 -9.24
C ASN A 499 3.20 -6.26 -8.32
N THR A 500 4.25 -6.50 -7.53
CA THR A 500 4.90 -5.47 -6.72
C THR A 500 6.39 -5.74 -6.65
N SER A 501 7.18 -4.68 -6.48
CA SER A 501 8.61 -4.77 -6.21
C SER A 501 8.94 -4.75 -4.71
N ASP A 502 7.92 -4.80 -3.85
CA ASP A 502 8.08 -4.75 -2.39
C ASP A 502 8.60 -6.08 -1.84
N THR A 503 9.73 -6.03 -1.14
CA THR A 503 10.49 -7.18 -0.64
C THR A 503 10.38 -7.35 0.88
N ARG A 504 9.69 -6.43 1.57
CA ARG A 504 9.60 -6.42 3.03
C ARG A 504 8.94 -7.67 3.58
N GLU A 505 9.58 -8.29 4.58
CA GLU A 505 9.15 -9.58 5.17
C GLU A 505 8.87 -10.64 4.08
N SER A 506 9.63 -10.63 2.97
CA SER A 506 9.46 -11.62 1.92
C SER A 506 9.79 -13.02 2.44
N PRO A 507 8.90 -14.01 2.24
CA PRO A 507 9.21 -15.41 2.55
C PRO A 507 10.43 -15.93 1.77
N ALA A 508 10.72 -15.37 0.60
CA ALA A 508 11.86 -15.78 -0.23
C ALA A 508 13.20 -15.51 0.46
N LEU A 509 13.35 -14.34 1.10
CA LEU A 509 14.58 -13.99 1.81
C LEU A 509 14.87 -14.94 2.97
N GLU A 510 13.85 -15.28 3.76
CA GLU A 510 14.00 -16.21 4.88
C GLU A 510 14.30 -17.64 4.41
N ILE A 511 13.70 -18.08 3.30
CA ILE A 511 14.05 -19.37 2.68
C ILE A 511 15.52 -19.35 2.20
N ILE A 512 15.96 -18.27 1.56
CA ILE A 512 17.35 -18.11 1.12
C ILE A 512 18.30 -18.20 2.33
N ARG A 513 18.01 -17.49 3.42
CA ARG A 513 18.80 -17.58 4.67
C ARG A 513 18.95 -19.02 5.15
N THR A 514 17.85 -19.76 5.27
CA THR A 514 17.91 -21.16 5.71
C THR A 514 18.70 -22.06 4.75
N LEU A 515 18.57 -21.86 3.44
CA LEU A 515 19.23 -22.71 2.45
C LEU A 515 20.71 -22.38 2.27
N VAL A 516 21.13 -21.14 2.49
CA VAL A 516 22.55 -20.73 2.45
C VAL A 516 23.35 -21.42 3.56
N GLU A 517 22.77 -21.58 4.75
CA GLU A 517 23.42 -22.25 5.90
C GLU A 517 23.83 -23.71 5.62
N GLU A 518 23.25 -24.33 4.58
CA GLU A 518 23.53 -25.71 4.15
C GLU A 518 24.64 -25.79 3.08
N GLY A 519 25.28 -24.66 2.76
CA GLY A 519 26.44 -24.55 1.86
C GLY A 519 26.19 -25.00 0.41
N PRO A 520 25.16 -24.48 -0.30
CA PRO A 520 24.95 -24.78 -1.70
C PRO A 520 26.11 -24.31 -2.59
N ARG A 521 26.23 -24.84 -3.80
CA ARG A 521 27.14 -24.28 -4.80
C ARG A 521 26.69 -22.88 -5.23
N GLU A 522 25.39 -22.71 -5.42
CA GLU A 522 24.79 -21.44 -5.82
C GLU A 522 23.29 -21.41 -5.50
N ILE A 523 22.78 -20.28 -5.01
CA ILE A 523 21.36 -19.92 -5.04
C ILE A 523 21.17 -18.82 -6.08
N ALA A 524 20.53 -19.15 -7.20
CA ALA A 524 20.15 -18.22 -8.24
C ALA A 524 18.78 -17.60 -7.94
N VAL A 525 18.66 -16.27 -7.95
CA VAL A 525 17.40 -15.56 -7.69
C VAL A 525 16.97 -14.82 -8.94
N PHE A 526 15.69 -14.93 -9.30
CA PHE A 526 15.07 -14.14 -10.38
C PHE A 526 13.70 -13.65 -9.92
N ASP A 527 13.42 -12.35 -10.12
CA ASP A 527 12.12 -11.74 -9.87
C ASP A 527 11.73 -10.81 -11.04
N PRO A 528 10.51 -10.88 -11.59
CA PRO A 528 10.09 -10.03 -12.71
C PRO A 528 9.88 -8.55 -12.39
N CYS A 529 9.67 -8.19 -11.12
CA CYS A 529 9.29 -6.85 -10.66
C CYS A 529 10.36 -6.14 -9.82
N CYS A 530 11.24 -6.89 -9.14
CA CYS A 530 12.26 -6.29 -8.28
C CYS A 530 13.52 -5.92 -9.08
N ASN A 531 14.13 -4.77 -8.75
CA ASN A 531 15.43 -4.41 -9.31
C ASN A 531 16.52 -5.40 -8.82
N PRO A 532 17.22 -6.08 -9.75
CA PRO A 532 18.31 -7.01 -9.43
C PRO A 532 19.41 -6.45 -8.52
N ILE A 533 19.75 -5.17 -8.68
CA ILE A 533 20.77 -4.48 -7.86
C ILE A 533 20.29 -4.35 -6.41
N VAL A 534 19.05 -3.88 -6.22
CA VAL A 534 18.45 -3.70 -4.89
C VAL A 534 18.31 -5.03 -4.17
N VAL A 535 17.84 -6.07 -4.87
CA VAL A 535 17.72 -7.42 -4.32
C VAL A 535 19.08 -7.97 -3.91
N ARG A 536 20.12 -7.77 -4.73
CA ARG A 536 21.49 -8.21 -4.42
C ARG A 536 22.03 -7.54 -3.16
N GLU A 537 21.85 -6.22 -3.03
CA GLU A 537 22.26 -5.47 -1.84
C GLU A 537 21.47 -5.89 -0.59
N GLU A 538 20.16 -6.12 -0.73
CA GLU A 538 19.31 -6.57 0.38
C GLU A 538 19.71 -7.95 0.89
N ILE A 539 19.91 -8.92 -0.01
CA ILE A 539 20.39 -10.25 0.33
C ILE A 539 21.78 -10.18 0.97
N GLY A 540 22.71 -9.43 0.38
CA GLY A 540 24.07 -9.27 0.91
C GLY A 540 24.05 -8.69 2.34
N ARG A 541 23.25 -7.65 2.58
CA ARG A 541 23.07 -7.07 3.92
C ARG A 541 22.43 -8.08 4.89
N ALA A 542 21.48 -8.87 4.41
CA ALA A 542 20.73 -9.83 5.21
C ALA A 542 21.51 -11.09 5.59
N LEU A 543 22.56 -11.45 4.84
CA LEU A 543 23.43 -12.61 5.06
C LEU A 543 24.72 -12.27 5.82
N ARG A 544 25.16 -11.01 5.82
CA ARG A 544 26.31 -10.54 6.61
C ARG A 544 26.07 -10.78 8.10
N ARG A 545 26.83 -11.72 8.68
CA ARG A 545 26.89 -11.93 10.14
C ARG A 545 27.82 -10.86 10.75
N GLY A 546 27.41 -10.27 11.87
CA GLY A 546 28.01 -9.06 12.44
C GLY A 546 29.53 -9.11 12.64
N GLY A 547 30.20 -8.02 12.27
CA GLY A 547 31.43 -7.50 12.87
C GLY A 547 32.75 -8.27 12.73
N GLY A 548 32.77 -9.46 12.12
CA GLY A 548 33.99 -10.25 11.92
C GLY A 548 34.62 -10.04 10.55
N SER A 549 35.91 -9.73 10.51
CA SER A 549 36.77 -9.67 9.31
C SER A 549 37.09 -11.06 8.73
N GLY A 550 36.11 -11.96 8.67
CA GLY A 550 36.19 -13.27 8.01
C GLY A 550 35.42 -13.22 6.70
N ASP A 551 35.96 -13.82 5.65
CA ASP A 551 35.46 -13.77 4.27
C ASP A 551 33.92 -13.91 4.18
N ASP A 552 33.31 -13.00 3.41
CA ASP A 552 31.86 -12.81 3.16
C ASP A 552 31.29 -13.97 2.29
N ASP A 553 31.64 -15.22 2.61
CA ASP A 553 31.46 -16.43 1.79
C ASP A 553 29.99 -16.75 1.50
N ASP A 554 29.09 -16.53 2.47
CA ASP A 554 27.66 -16.84 2.35
C ASP A 554 26.96 -15.96 1.30
N ALA A 555 27.31 -14.67 1.23
CA ALA A 555 26.76 -13.75 0.24
C ALA A 555 27.26 -14.09 -1.17
N ALA A 556 28.47 -14.66 -1.30
CA ALA A 556 29.02 -15.11 -2.57
C ALA A 556 28.28 -16.32 -3.16
N LEU A 557 27.56 -17.08 -2.33
CA LEU A 557 26.72 -18.20 -2.78
C LEU A 557 25.43 -17.76 -3.48
N VAL A 558 25.00 -16.50 -3.33
CA VAL A 558 23.74 -16.01 -3.91
C VAL A 558 23.99 -15.11 -5.11
N ARG A 559 23.32 -15.40 -6.23
CA ARG A 559 23.42 -14.62 -7.48
C ARG A 559 22.05 -14.21 -7.97
N VAL A 560 21.88 -12.93 -8.29
CA VAL A 560 20.63 -12.38 -8.85
C VAL A 560 20.79 -12.25 -10.37
N TYR A 561 19.83 -12.79 -11.11
CA TYR A 561 19.81 -12.88 -12.57
C TYR A 561 18.69 -12.02 -13.17
N ASP A 562 18.91 -11.55 -14.41
CA ASP A 562 17.93 -10.79 -15.19
C ASP A 562 17.04 -11.69 -16.08
N SER A 563 17.47 -12.94 -16.26
CA SER A 563 16.81 -13.94 -17.10
C SER A 563 16.42 -15.17 -16.27
N PRO A 564 15.14 -15.60 -16.29
CA PRO A 564 14.72 -16.81 -15.59
C PRO A 564 15.39 -18.05 -16.18
N TYR A 565 15.68 -18.05 -17.48
CA TYR A 565 16.32 -19.18 -18.16
C TYR A 565 17.78 -19.36 -17.78
N GLU A 566 18.50 -18.27 -17.51
CA GLU A 566 19.88 -18.32 -17.02
C GLU A 566 19.92 -18.69 -15.53
N ALA A 567 19.00 -18.14 -14.76
CA ALA A 567 18.82 -18.49 -13.35
C ALA A 567 18.58 -20.00 -13.18
N CYS A 568 17.73 -20.61 -14.02
CA CYS A 568 17.40 -22.03 -13.99
C CYS A 568 18.41 -22.96 -14.67
N ALA A 569 19.35 -22.44 -15.45
CA ALA A 569 20.35 -23.27 -16.14
C ALA A 569 21.26 -23.99 -15.13
N ASP A 570 21.49 -25.28 -15.34
CA ASP A 570 22.29 -26.16 -14.47
C ASP A 570 21.81 -26.27 -13.02
N SER A 571 20.55 -25.89 -12.75
CA SER A 571 19.94 -26.03 -11.43
C SER A 571 19.52 -27.47 -11.16
N ASP A 572 19.76 -27.91 -9.93
CA ASP A 572 19.30 -29.19 -9.38
C ASP A 572 17.84 -29.08 -8.91
N ALA A 573 17.45 -27.89 -8.41
CA ALA A 573 16.07 -27.60 -8.06
C ALA A 573 15.65 -26.15 -8.37
N ILE A 574 14.36 -25.98 -8.62
CA ILE A 574 13.68 -24.68 -8.74
C ILE A 574 12.65 -24.56 -7.61
N LEU A 575 12.64 -23.44 -6.90
CA LEU A 575 11.71 -23.11 -5.82
C LEU A 575 10.88 -21.92 -6.28
N ILE A 576 9.56 -22.08 -6.37
CA ILE A 576 8.65 -20.98 -6.71
C ILE A 576 8.18 -20.33 -5.42
N ALA A 577 8.69 -19.14 -5.13
CA ALA A 577 8.43 -18.42 -3.89
C ALA A 577 7.40 -17.29 -4.03
N THR A 578 7.08 -16.85 -5.26
CA THR A 578 6.08 -15.81 -5.52
C THR A 578 5.16 -16.21 -6.68
N GLU A 579 3.87 -15.90 -6.55
CA GLU A 579 2.81 -16.36 -7.47
C GLU A 579 2.68 -15.57 -8.78
N PHE A 580 3.80 -15.17 -9.39
CA PHE A 580 3.80 -14.46 -10.67
C PHE A 580 3.11 -15.27 -11.78
N ASP A 581 2.38 -14.59 -12.65
CA ASP A 581 1.58 -15.24 -13.69
C ASP A 581 2.46 -15.82 -14.80
N GLU A 582 3.68 -15.29 -15.00
CA GLU A 582 4.69 -15.86 -15.92
C GLU A 582 5.10 -17.27 -15.54
N PHE A 583 5.10 -17.60 -14.24
CA PHE A 583 5.58 -18.89 -13.74
C PHE A 583 4.53 -19.99 -13.92
N ARG A 584 3.27 -19.64 -14.21
CA ARG A 584 2.20 -20.62 -14.38
C ARG A 584 2.43 -21.50 -15.61
N THR A 585 2.17 -22.79 -15.49
CA THR A 585 2.10 -23.67 -16.67
C THR A 585 0.93 -23.25 -17.57
N ALA A 586 1.10 -23.28 -18.89
CA ALA A 586 0.00 -23.08 -19.83
C ALA A 586 -1.11 -24.10 -19.54
N GLN A 587 -2.34 -23.65 -19.28
CA GLN A 587 -3.48 -24.56 -19.35
C GLN A 587 -3.60 -24.96 -20.82
N GLN A 588 -3.56 -26.27 -21.12
CA GLN A 588 -4.16 -26.73 -22.36
C GLN A 588 -5.61 -26.27 -22.32
N LYS A 589 -5.99 -25.43 -23.29
CA LYS A 589 -7.38 -25.01 -23.51
C LYS A 589 -8.23 -26.28 -23.40
N PRO A 590 -9.16 -26.41 -22.44
CA PRO A 590 -9.95 -27.62 -22.35
C PRO A 590 -10.66 -27.80 -23.69
N ALA A 591 -10.49 -28.98 -24.30
CA ALA A 591 -11.30 -29.36 -25.44
C ALA A 591 -12.76 -29.15 -25.03
N ALA A 592 -13.51 -28.39 -25.83
CA ALA A 592 -14.87 -27.98 -25.50
C ALA A 592 -15.74 -29.20 -25.22
N VAL A 593 -15.94 -29.53 -23.94
CA VAL A 593 -17.01 -30.42 -23.51
C VAL A 593 -18.21 -29.52 -23.32
N ALA A 594 -19.01 -29.43 -24.38
CA ALA A 594 -20.35 -28.89 -24.29
C ALA A 594 -21.16 -29.79 -23.35
N ALA A 595 -21.45 -29.30 -22.15
CA ALA A 595 -22.46 -29.87 -21.28
C ALA A 595 -23.21 -28.73 -20.59
N ALA A 596 -24.50 -28.74 -20.82
CA ALA A 596 -25.45 -27.68 -20.58
C ALA A 596 -25.73 -27.47 -19.08
N THR A 597 -25.77 -26.20 -18.70
CA THR A 597 -26.76 -25.67 -17.77
C THR A 597 -27.26 -24.36 -18.37
N ALA A 598 -28.28 -24.50 -19.22
CA ALA A 598 -29.13 -23.39 -19.64
C ALA A 598 -30.11 -23.12 -18.50
N ASP A 599 -29.89 -22.03 -17.76
CA ASP A 599 -30.97 -21.19 -17.19
C ASP A 599 -30.35 -20.04 -16.39
N ALA A 600 -30.12 -18.92 -17.10
CA ALA A 600 -30.11 -17.54 -16.59
C ALA A 600 -29.57 -16.58 -17.67
N ALA A 601 -30.15 -16.61 -18.87
CA ALA A 601 -29.84 -15.64 -19.92
C ALA A 601 -31.08 -15.38 -20.78
N ALA A 602 -32.05 -14.68 -20.22
CA ALA A 602 -33.17 -14.10 -20.97
C ALA A 602 -33.34 -12.64 -20.54
N HIS A 603 -32.48 -11.78 -21.06
CA HIS A 603 -32.76 -10.40 -21.44
C HIS A 603 -31.54 -9.86 -22.21
N GLN A 604 -31.49 -10.16 -23.50
CA GLN A 604 -30.70 -9.36 -24.44
C GLN A 604 -31.50 -8.08 -24.70
N ALA A 605 -31.16 -7.03 -23.94
CA ALA A 605 -31.33 -5.67 -24.43
C ALA A 605 -30.15 -5.41 -25.40
N GLU A 606 -30.43 -4.75 -26.52
CA GLU A 606 -29.42 -4.26 -27.47
C GLU A 606 -28.28 -3.58 -26.71
N VAL A 607 -27.08 -4.17 -26.79
CA VAL A 607 -25.88 -3.62 -26.15
C VAL A 607 -25.45 -2.41 -26.96
N ASP A 608 -25.58 -1.23 -26.37
CA ASP A 608 -24.99 0.02 -26.86
C ASP A 608 -23.49 -0.20 -27.11
N PRO A 609 -22.97 0.05 -28.33
CA PRO A 609 -21.56 -0.17 -28.66
C PRO A 609 -20.60 0.83 -27.97
N ARG A 610 -21.11 1.79 -27.20
CA ARG A 610 -20.28 2.77 -26.48
C ARG A 610 -19.81 2.19 -25.14
N PRO A 611 -18.53 2.37 -24.74
CA PRO A 611 -18.00 1.88 -23.47
C PRO A 611 -18.48 2.69 -22.24
N PHE A 612 -19.54 3.49 -22.38
CA PHE A 612 -19.98 4.47 -21.38
C PHE A 612 -21.44 4.25 -21.00
N GLU A 613 -21.71 4.10 -19.71
CA GLU A 613 -23.07 3.97 -19.15
C GLU A 613 -23.81 5.32 -19.07
N ARG A 614 -23.16 6.43 -19.46
CA ARG A 614 -23.67 7.81 -19.34
C ARG A 614 -23.37 8.63 -20.60
N LEU A 615 -24.22 9.63 -20.86
CA LEU A 615 -24.08 10.56 -22.00
C LEU A 615 -22.87 11.49 -21.88
N GLU A 616 -22.40 11.76 -20.67
CA GLU A 616 -21.16 12.51 -20.39
C GLU A 616 -20.12 11.57 -19.74
N PRO A 617 -18.94 11.36 -20.35
CA PRO A 617 -17.91 10.47 -19.82
C PRO A 617 -17.24 11.09 -18.58
N THR A 618 -17.01 10.29 -17.55
CA THR A 618 -16.22 10.71 -16.38
C THR A 618 -14.72 10.67 -16.67
N GLU A 619 -13.88 11.35 -15.87
CA GLU A 619 -12.41 11.24 -15.98
C GLU A 619 -11.90 9.80 -15.90
N LEU A 620 -12.61 8.94 -15.16
CA LEU A 620 -12.27 7.53 -15.06
C LEU A 620 -12.61 6.75 -16.35
N ASP A 621 -13.72 7.12 -16.99
CA ASP A 621 -14.10 6.56 -18.29
C ASP A 621 -13.11 6.99 -19.39
N LEU A 622 -12.65 8.23 -19.34
CA LEU A 622 -11.61 8.73 -20.24
C LEU A 622 -10.27 8.03 -20.03
N LEU A 623 -9.90 7.78 -18.78
CA LEU A 623 -8.70 7.03 -18.46
C LEU A 623 -8.78 5.58 -18.98
N ARG A 624 -9.94 4.94 -18.86
CA ARG A 624 -10.19 3.60 -19.41
C ARG A 624 -10.10 3.58 -20.94
N LEU A 625 -10.73 4.56 -21.61
CA LEU A 625 -10.67 4.69 -23.06
C LEU A 625 -9.24 4.93 -23.54
N HIS A 626 -8.53 5.87 -22.91
CA HIS A 626 -7.12 6.16 -23.23
C HIS A 626 -6.27 4.89 -23.15
N LYS A 627 -6.38 4.14 -22.05
CA LYS A 627 -5.67 2.88 -21.88
C LYS A 627 -6.07 1.81 -22.91
N PHE A 628 -7.33 1.81 -23.36
CA PHE A 628 -7.77 0.93 -24.43
C PHE A 628 -7.11 1.29 -25.77
N LEU A 629 -7.00 2.58 -26.09
CA LEU A 629 -6.37 3.08 -27.32
C LEU A 629 -4.84 2.91 -27.33
N GLU A 630 -4.18 2.91 -26.16
CA GLU A 630 -2.75 2.63 -26.03
C GLU A 630 -2.38 1.15 -26.23
N GLN A 631 -3.36 0.24 -26.27
CA GLN A 631 -3.07 -1.18 -26.52
C GLN A 631 -2.62 -1.36 -27.97
N PRO A 632 -1.47 -2.00 -28.23
CA PRO A 632 -1.00 -2.21 -29.60
C PRO A 632 -2.00 -3.12 -30.33
N ASP A 633 -2.60 -2.58 -31.40
CA ASP A 633 -3.25 -3.36 -32.44
C ASP A 633 -2.16 -4.27 -33.07
N PRO A 634 -2.41 -5.55 -33.37
CA PRO A 634 -1.45 -6.42 -34.07
C PRO A 634 -1.07 -5.96 -35.50
N SER A 635 -1.44 -4.75 -35.92
CA SER A 635 -1.13 -4.18 -37.23
C SER A 635 0.04 -3.18 -37.17
N PRO A 636 0.90 -3.12 -38.20
CA PRO A 636 2.13 -2.32 -38.14
C PRO A 636 1.90 -0.91 -38.68
N SER A 637 1.89 0.10 -37.80
CA SER A 637 2.30 1.45 -38.19
C SER A 637 2.79 2.26 -36.98
N PRO A 638 4.02 2.81 -37.00
CA PRO A 638 4.51 3.65 -35.93
C PRO A 638 4.11 5.11 -36.18
N SER A 639 3.20 5.64 -35.37
CA SER A 639 3.18 7.07 -35.08
C SER A 639 4.19 7.36 -33.98
N THR A 640 4.84 8.52 -34.02
CA THR A 640 5.82 9.04 -33.04
C THR A 640 5.49 8.64 -31.59
N ASP A 641 6.51 8.26 -30.79
CA ASP A 641 6.35 7.75 -29.40
C ASP A 641 5.43 8.60 -28.49
N ALA A 642 5.34 9.92 -28.74
CA ALA A 642 4.46 10.82 -28.01
C ALA A 642 2.96 10.62 -28.29
N ASP A 643 2.59 10.29 -29.54
CA ASP A 643 1.19 9.99 -29.91
C ASP A 643 0.76 8.60 -29.41
N ALA A 644 1.71 7.69 -29.20
CA ALA A 644 1.44 6.35 -28.67
C ALA A 644 1.09 6.36 -27.16
N GLN A 645 1.59 7.33 -26.39
CA GLN A 645 1.32 7.48 -24.94
C GLN A 645 0.21 8.50 -24.63
N ASP A 646 -0.23 9.29 -25.62
CA ASP A 646 -1.37 10.18 -25.50
C ASP A 646 -2.21 10.22 -26.78
N PRO A 647 -2.90 9.11 -27.12
CA PRO A 647 -3.69 9.02 -28.36
C PRO A 647 -4.82 10.05 -28.41
N LEU A 648 -5.28 10.54 -27.25
CA LEU A 648 -6.31 11.58 -27.14
C LEU A 648 -5.74 13.00 -27.17
N ARG A 649 -4.40 13.17 -27.19
CA ARG A 649 -3.67 14.45 -27.16
C ARG A 649 -4.18 15.42 -26.09
N ARG A 650 -4.63 14.87 -24.96
CA ARG A 650 -5.30 15.64 -23.91
C ARG A 650 -4.36 16.01 -22.78
N LEU A 651 -3.20 15.37 -22.66
CA LEU A 651 -2.34 15.52 -21.49
C LEU A 651 -1.42 16.72 -21.66
N VAL A 652 -1.23 17.47 -20.58
CA VAL A 652 -0.19 18.51 -20.55
C VAL A 652 1.18 17.82 -20.61
N PRO A 653 2.18 18.39 -21.32
CA PRO A 653 3.53 17.85 -21.35
C PRO A 653 4.10 17.69 -19.94
N GLU A 654 4.73 16.55 -19.67
CA GLU A 654 5.31 16.27 -18.37
C GLU A 654 6.54 17.15 -18.10
N PRO A 655 6.80 17.49 -16.82
CA PRO A 655 8.07 18.10 -16.43
C PRO A 655 9.26 17.20 -16.78
N ALA A 656 10.41 17.78 -17.07
CA ALA A 656 11.62 16.99 -17.34
C ALA A 656 12.19 16.37 -16.05
N CYS A 657 12.79 15.19 -16.17
CA CYS A 657 13.60 14.61 -15.09
C CYS A 657 14.85 15.44 -14.79
N ALA A 658 15.30 15.39 -13.54
CA ALA A 658 16.62 15.90 -13.16
C ALA A 658 17.73 15.12 -13.87
N ALA A 659 18.87 15.78 -14.14
CA ALA A 659 19.99 15.18 -14.87
C ALA A 659 20.63 13.96 -14.17
N ASP A 660 20.39 13.81 -12.87
CA ASP A 660 20.84 12.70 -12.03
C ASP A 660 19.79 11.58 -11.87
N CYS A 661 18.66 11.64 -12.56
CA CYS A 661 17.61 10.62 -12.46
C CYS A 661 18.16 9.22 -12.80
N PRO A 662 18.12 8.26 -11.85
CA PRO A 662 18.64 6.91 -12.08
C PRO A 662 17.84 6.17 -13.15
N ASP A 663 16.54 6.43 -13.23
CA ASP A 663 15.62 5.80 -14.18
C ASP A 663 15.97 6.23 -15.62
N CYS A 664 16.13 7.54 -15.86
CA CYS A 664 16.60 8.07 -17.15
C CYS A 664 18.00 7.56 -17.55
N ARG A 665 18.89 7.35 -16.57
CA ARG A 665 20.24 6.81 -16.83
C ARG A 665 20.17 5.34 -17.23
N ALA A 666 19.33 4.54 -16.57
CA ALA A 666 19.08 3.14 -16.92
C ALA A 666 18.51 3.04 -18.34
N GLU A 667 17.49 3.86 -18.66
CA GLU A 667 16.86 3.92 -19.99
C GLU A 667 17.87 4.28 -21.10
N ARG A 668 18.72 5.28 -20.87
CA ARG A 668 19.79 5.65 -21.83
C ARG A 668 20.87 4.59 -21.98
N GLY A 669 21.10 3.79 -20.94
CA GLY A 669 22.05 2.68 -20.93
C GLY A 669 21.51 1.39 -21.54
N GLY A 670 20.28 1.36 -22.05
CA GLY A 670 19.63 0.15 -22.56
C GLY A 670 19.30 -0.89 -21.48
N GLN A 671 19.34 -0.49 -20.20
CA GLN A 671 18.85 -1.29 -19.09
C GLN A 671 17.36 -1.02 -18.92
N ALA A 672 16.60 -2.06 -18.54
CA ALA A 672 15.19 -1.90 -18.20
C ALA A 672 15.06 -0.77 -17.17
N SER A 673 14.17 0.19 -17.44
CA SER A 673 13.88 1.26 -16.51
C SER A 673 13.49 0.64 -15.16
N LEU A 674 13.99 1.20 -14.07
CA LEU A 674 13.52 0.96 -12.70
C LEU A 674 11.99 1.06 -12.56
N HIS A 675 11.33 1.73 -13.53
CA HIS A 675 9.89 1.97 -13.65
C HIS A 675 9.27 1.43 -14.94
N GLU A 676 9.95 0.55 -15.68
CA GLU A 676 9.32 -0.06 -16.85
C GLU A 676 8.10 -0.84 -16.35
N ALA A 677 6.92 -0.42 -16.81
CA ALA A 677 5.66 -0.99 -16.36
C ALA A 677 5.77 -2.51 -16.43
N TYR A 678 5.54 -3.20 -15.31
CA TYR A 678 5.42 -4.66 -15.33
C TYR A 678 4.32 -5.01 -16.34
N ARG A 679 4.76 -5.41 -17.53
CA ARG A 679 3.95 -6.04 -18.55
C ARG A 679 4.11 -7.51 -18.28
N ALA A 680 2.99 -8.17 -17.97
CA ALA A 680 2.98 -9.62 -17.83
C ALA A 680 3.72 -10.21 -19.03
N ARG A 681 4.91 -10.78 -18.78
CA ARG A 681 5.73 -11.33 -19.86
C ARG A 681 5.07 -12.61 -20.33
N GLU A 682 5.51 -13.09 -21.48
CA GLU A 682 5.10 -14.41 -21.94
C GLU A 682 5.41 -15.46 -20.86
N ARG A 683 4.52 -16.44 -20.70
CA ARG A 683 4.70 -17.51 -19.71
C ARG A 683 6.02 -18.24 -19.97
N LEU A 684 6.65 -18.69 -18.90
CA LEU A 684 7.90 -19.42 -19.00
C LEU A 684 7.73 -20.69 -19.83
N ASP A 685 8.65 -20.87 -20.77
CA ASP A 685 8.84 -22.15 -21.46
C ASP A 685 9.50 -23.16 -20.53
N TRP A 686 8.66 -23.91 -19.82
CA TRP A 686 9.10 -24.96 -18.92
C TRP A 686 9.84 -26.12 -19.61
N ALA A 687 9.62 -26.36 -20.91
CA ALA A 687 10.34 -27.38 -21.66
C ALA A 687 11.81 -26.96 -21.89
N ARG A 688 12.02 -25.68 -22.25
CA ARG A 688 13.36 -25.08 -22.35
C ARG A 688 14.10 -25.10 -21.00
N ILE A 689 13.39 -24.82 -19.90
CA ILE A 689 13.95 -24.91 -18.55
C ILE A 689 14.34 -26.36 -18.24
N ALA A 690 13.43 -27.33 -18.43
CA ALA A 690 13.69 -28.73 -18.16
C ALA A 690 14.90 -29.29 -18.92
N TYR A 691 15.09 -28.85 -20.18
CA TYR A 691 16.21 -29.25 -21.00
C TYR A 691 17.56 -28.84 -20.39
N ARG A 692 17.63 -27.66 -19.75
CA ARG A 692 18.86 -27.10 -19.17
C ARG A 692 19.10 -27.42 -17.70
N MET A 693 18.15 -28.08 -17.02
CA MET A 693 18.31 -28.50 -15.63
C MET A 693 19.12 -29.79 -15.49
N ARG A 694 19.79 -29.95 -14.34
CA ARG A 694 20.46 -31.19 -13.96
C ARG A 694 19.47 -32.27 -13.57
N LYS A 695 19.81 -33.54 -13.83
CA LYS A 695 18.99 -34.69 -13.42
C LYS A 695 19.48 -35.20 -12.05
N PRO A 696 18.57 -35.59 -11.14
CA PRO A 696 17.11 -35.45 -11.21
C PRO A 696 16.67 -33.98 -11.08
N ARG A 697 15.64 -33.60 -11.84
CA ARG A 697 15.15 -32.21 -11.93
C ARG A 697 14.06 -31.99 -10.89
N TRP A 698 14.30 -31.16 -9.88
CA TRP A 698 13.29 -30.87 -8.86
C TRP A 698 12.61 -29.51 -9.06
N VAL A 699 11.30 -29.46 -8.83
CA VAL A 699 10.51 -28.22 -8.75
C VAL A 699 9.70 -28.25 -7.46
N PHE A 700 9.91 -27.26 -6.60
CA PHE A 700 9.17 -27.05 -5.37
C PHE A 700 8.25 -25.85 -5.55
N ASP A 701 6.96 -26.12 -5.68
CA ASP A 701 5.94 -25.09 -5.86
C ASP A 701 5.40 -24.64 -4.50
N GLY A 702 5.93 -23.53 -4.02
CA GLY A 702 5.50 -22.90 -2.77
C GLY A 702 4.20 -22.10 -2.87
N ARG A 703 3.64 -21.93 -4.08
CA ARG A 703 2.53 -21.02 -4.36
C ARG A 703 1.37 -21.66 -5.13
N ASN A 704 1.48 -22.94 -5.49
CA ASN A 704 0.49 -23.70 -6.24
C ASN A 704 0.12 -23.03 -7.58
N VAL A 705 1.14 -22.64 -8.34
CA VAL A 705 1.01 -21.98 -9.65
C VAL A 705 1.32 -22.88 -10.83
N VAL A 706 1.98 -24.02 -10.62
CA VAL A 706 2.27 -25.00 -11.69
C VAL A 706 1.39 -26.24 -11.60
N ASP A 707 1.22 -26.90 -12.73
CA ASP A 707 0.58 -28.21 -12.83
C ASP A 707 1.64 -29.34 -12.74
N PRO A 708 1.63 -30.15 -11.67
CA PRO A 708 2.56 -31.27 -11.51
C PRO A 708 2.53 -32.28 -12.65
N ALA A 709 1.37 -32.53 -13.27
CA ALA A 709 1.24 -33.48 -14.37
C ALA A 709 1.87 -32.95 -15.66
N VAL A 710 1.77 -31.64 -15.92
CA VAL A 710 2.42 -30.99 -17.06
C VAL A 710 3.94 -31.06 -16.92
N LEU A 711 4.48 -30.68 -15.77
CA LEU A 711 5.93 -30.71 -15.53
C LEU A 711 6.47 -32.14 -15.39
N GLY A 712 5.67 -33.08 -14.87
CA GLY A 712 5.99 -34.49 -14.81
C GLY A 712 6.25 -35.10 -16.20
N ARG A 713 5.46 -34.71 -17.22
CA ARG A 713 5.70 -35.10 -18.62
C ARG A 713 7.03 -34.59 -19.18
N LEU A 714 7.59 -33.53 -18.62
CA LEU A 714 8.92 -33.00 -18.96
C LEU A 714 10.06 -33.70 -18.17
N GLY A 715 9.73 -34.70 -17.35
CA GLY A 715 10.69 -35.43 -16.52
C GLY A 715 11.18 -34.61 -15.31
N MET A 716 10.34 -33.69 -14.81
CA MET A 716 10.56 -32.98 -13.54
C MET A 716 9.82 -33.67 -12.40
N ARG A 717 10.42 -33.65 -11.21
CA ARG A 717 9.81 -34.09 -9.96
C ARG A 717 9.24 -32.86 -9.25
N VAL A 718 7.92 -32.85 -9.03
CA VAL A 718 7.23 -31.67 -8.48
C VAL A 718 6.74 -31.97 -7.08
N GLU A 719 7.02 -31.06 -6.15
CA GLU A 719 6.50 -31.04 -4.79
C GLU A 719 5.74 -29.72 -4.58
N SER A 720 4.46 -29.79 -4.24
CA SER A 720 3.60 -28.61 -4.07
C SER A 720 3.11 -28.51 -2.63
N VAL A 721 2.96 -27.29 -2.11
CA VAL A 721 2.38 -27.06 -0.79
C VAL A 721 0.91 -27.51 -0.77
N GLY A 722 0.57 -28.42 0.15
CA GLY A 722 -0.80 -28.88 0.36
C GLY A 722 -1.25 -30.02 -0.55
N ARG A 723 -0.33 -30.69 -1.24
CA ARG A 723 -0.59 -31.92 -2.02
C ARG A 723 0.33 -33.04 -1.55
N GLN A 724 -0.14 -34.28 -1.65
CA GLN A 724 0.71 -35.43 -1.37
C GLN A 724 1.92 -35.44 -2.32
N GLY A 725 3.11 -35.56 -1.76
CA GLY A 725 4.37 -35.52 -2.51
C GLY A 725 4.73 -36.86 -3.13
N LEU A 726 5.80 -36.90 -3.90
CA LEU A 726 6.34 -38.13 -4.48
C LEU A 726 7.06 -39.00 -3.44
N MET A 727 7.43 -38.42 -2.28
CA MET A 727 8.18 -39.09 -1.20
C MET A 727 7.39 -39.27 0.09
N SER A 728 6.07 -39.06 0.06
CA SER A 728 5.18 -39.09 1.25
C SER A 728 4.53 -40.44 1.50
#